data_AF-A0A953FHZ2-F1
#
_entry.id   AF-A0A953FHZ2-F1
#
_cell.length_a   1.000
_cell.length_b   1.000
_cell.length_c   1.000
_cell.angle_alpha   90.00
_cell.angle_beta   90.00
_cell.angle_gamma   90.00
#
_symmetry.space_group_name_H-M   'P 1'
#
loop_
_entity.id
_entity.type
_entity.pdbx_description
1 polymer ?
#
loop_
_entity_poly.entity_id
_entity_poly.type
_entity_poly.pdbx_seq_one_letter_code
_entity_poly.pdbx_strand_id
1 'polypeptide(L)'
;MGHLIAWLYLRTRRVRWVWPFLLALPLGLALWSISGARYSQDLFDALPHEPELERYGALLRSTGQGRVIAGFSGEPGVPLDSLSISADRFTERLLHAHPDLIASAFTRPDPDVFEDAVASIHAQLPVYADAQVLARVARMDSLAVDSAIGAVRNRLASFSGELELNNVLADPFGLSTPLIGRLMASGRMAGITLLNGQLFTPDSTLAIVVITLRSEDHRVLDTLNTAIAQACAPGVAGAVFGSVPMAAVNARRITTDATNTSLLALVLIVAILIWWYRSWRIPILFTIPPAIGFVLGWGALAWSRPGISSLSLGAGAALLGIAFDYCFHFFTHLRHRRDIAATLREISAPMLLGCTTTVLAFAALSFTGSRILADLGIVAVCMLIGAALTVLLVLPHFVAVPLPVEAEHAPPRAPGKRSLWGLAFVVVATCALVPFASHVEFDGDPERISWIPDDMRALRDRLEGEKDRLVPVLVEGHASSADEARVLLERATAHVRHAGHDSLVPLMPTDLHPSGSGVTERMARWDAVFGGTNGARFQHWVQQAAAHHGFVPDAFASFTRQLGDAQAWEPDSAVLNLSGEVVAHTGNEVVLAARLMLPPDRIAGLEEAFAQEPGTGVLHRHKLGKRMQQLVNDDLAGILWRTSLIVFLALLITYGRIELALITFLPMALGWVWILGICGLFGIHFNAVNILVCTFVFGLGDDYCIFTSEGLLARFRTGEDHTRSFRGAVILSAVTTIIGTGVLVFAEHPALRSIAFLSVAGMAALLVISLTVQPALFHLLIAGRAANGKQPFTLLSLTISLFAFLYFLAGCLLLSALWLLFLVLPAPGRIKQHWTRRIIGLFTGSLVYVMVNVRKDIRGFRAAVKDRPAILVANHNSFIDILAMLMITPEAVMMTNRWVWNSPFFGRVVRYAGYLCTDDGQEANVEKARGLMAQGLSIIIFPEGTRSKDGTIGRFHKGAFQMAEALNVPIIPVVLHGFGEAMGKSDALLKNTTISMRTLPAIMPDDPRFGQGYRARTKAISHWFKEEYEKIRAARETPSWFHERLVRNFTYKGPVIEWYTRVKARMDRDLHELLHARIARDATVVDLGAGHGMVSRLLYWSAPARRIMAFERDEEKVLLARHCYSKDEGITFNQADLRDLVPPPADAYVIKDVLHYMDPTAQRALLLACARNLRPGGSILLRDGFSAPGARHVRTRWTERLSTGIGFNKTSGELHFMAKDTLLAIAAEAGLAVEWALAEARTSNELAILSATDARP
;
A
#
# COMPACT_ATOMS: atom_id res chain seq x y z
N MET A 1 13.67 4.04 -21.53
CA MET A 1 13.76 5.29 -20.74
C MET A 1 15.20 5.69 -20.44
N GLY A 2 16.02 4.87 -19.76
CA GLY A 2 17.41 5.25 -19.43
C GLY A 2 18.29 5.63 -20.64
N HIS A 3 18.16 4.93 -21.77
CA HIS A 3 18.83 5.33 -23.01
C HIS A 3 18.39 6.71 -23.52
N LEU A 4 17.11 7.05 -23.40
CA LEU A 4 16.57 8.35 -23.84
C LEU A 4 17.16 9.49 -22.99
N ILE A 5 17.19 9.33 -21.66
CA ILE A 5 17.73 10.36 -20.76
C ILE A 5 19.23 10.53 -20.95
N ALA A 6 19.97 9.43 -21.06
CA ALA A 6 21.40 9.51 -21.36
C ALA A 6 21.67 10.13 -22.75
N TRP A 7 20.83 9.84 -23.75
CA TRP A 7 20.90 10.47 -25.07
C TRP A 7 20.63 11.98 -24.99
N LEU A 8 19.59 12.40 -24.27
CA LEU A 8 19.26 13.80 -24.03
C LEU A 8 20.43 14.53 -23.36
N TYR A 9 21.03 13.93 -22.33
CA TYR A 9 22.22 14.45 -21.67
C TYR A 9 23.38 14.62 -22.66
N LEU A 10 23.72 13.58 -23.43
CA LEU A 10 24.82 13.63 -24.40
C LEU A 10 24.61 14.71 -25.48
N ARG A 11 23.36 14.97 -25.88
CA ARG A 11 23.02 16.00 -26.86
C ARG A 11 23.08 17.41 -26.26
N THR A 12 22.69 17.56 -25.00
CA THR A 12 22.59 18.86 -24.31
C THR A 12 23.82 19.24 -23.49
N ARG A 13 24.80 18.33 -23.28
CA ARG A 13 26.01 18.59 -22.48
C ARG A 13 26.84 19.79 -22.95
N ARG A 14 26.79 20.12 -24.25
CA ARG A 14 27.48 21.29 -24.82
C ARG A 14 26.73 22.61 -24.56
N VAL A 15 25.45 22.55 -24.21
CA VAL A 15 24.59 23.71 -23.91
C VAL A 15 23.96 23.52 -22.52
N ARG A 16 24.83 23.51 -21.50
CA ARG A 16 24.48 23.23 -20.08
C ARG A 16 23.36 24.09 -19.48
N TRP A 17 23.02 25.22 -20.10
CA TRP A 17 22.00 26.16 -19.62
C TRP A 17 20.59 25.93 -20.21
N VAL A 18 20.41 25.01 -21.17
CA VAL A 18 19.09 24.77 -21.80
C VAL A 18 18.04 24.34 -20.77
N TRP A 19 18.37 23.38 -19.91
CA TRP A 19 17.41 22.87 -18.93
C TRP A 19 17.08 23.87 -17.81
N PRO A 20 18.06 24.57 -17.20
CA PRO A 20 17.76 25.70 -16.30
C PRO A 20 16.89 26.77 -16.96
N PHE A 21 17.13 27.11 -18.22
CA PHE A 21 16.32 28.10 -18.95
C PHE A 21 14.88 27.62 -19.16
N LEU A 22 14.69 26.36 -19.53
CA LEU A 22 13.36 25.75 -19.66
C LEU A 22 12.61 25.68 -18.31
N LEU A 23 13.33 25.52 -17.20
CA LEU A 23 12.75 25.54 -15.85
C LEU A 23 12.51 26.95 -15.30
N ALA A 24 13.12 27.99 -15.88
CA ALA A 24 12.96 29.36 -15.39
C ALA A 24 11.53 29.87 -15.50
N LEU A 25 10.81 29.52 -16.57
CA LEU A 25 9.41 29.90 -16.75
C LEU A 25 8.48 29.28 -15.70
N PRO A 26 8.43 27.93 -15.51
CA PRO A 26 7.57 27.35 -14.48
C PRO A 26 7.99 27.78 -13.06
N LEU A 27 9.28 28.00 -12.82
CA LEU A 27 9.76 28.54 -11.53
C LEU A 27 9.28 29.98 -11.30
N GLY A 28 9.35 30.83 -12.33
CA GLY A 28 8.85 32.21 -12.27
C GLY A 28 7.35 32.28 -12.04
N LEU A 29 6.57 31.42 -12.71
CA LEU A 29 5.12 31.29 -12.49
C LEU A 29 4.80 30.80 -11.08
N ALA A 30 5.55 29.82 -10.59
CA ALA A 30 5.41 29.32 -9.22
C ALA A 30 5.70 30.43 -8.19
N LEU A 31 6.82 31.15 -8.32
CA LEU A 31 7.16 32.27 -7.44
C LEU A 31 6.12 33.39 -7.49
N TRP A 32 5.61 33.72 -8.67
CA TRP A 32 4.52 34.69 -8.84
C TRP A 32 3.25 34.23 -8.11
N SER A 33 2.87 32.96 -8.25
CA SER A 33 1.72 32.39 -7.56
C SER A 33 1.89 32.41 -6.04
N ILE A 34 3.07 32.04 -5.53
CA ILE A 34 3.39 32.09 -4.10
C ILE A 34 3.28 33.52 -3.56
N SER A 35 3.72 34.52 -4.33
CA SER A 35 3.65 35.93 -3.92
C SER A 35 2.20 36.45 -3.77
N GLY A 36 1.25 35.83 -4.46
CA GLY A 36 -0.18 36.16 -4.36
C GLY A 36 -0.97 35.28 -3.38
N ALA A 37 -0.32 34.33 -2.70
CA ALA A 37 -1.00 33.37 -1.84
C ALA A 37 -1.53 34.02 -0.55
N ARG A 38 -2.78 33.71 -0.18
CA ARG A 38 -3.36 34.07 1.12
C ARG A 38 -3.20 32.90 2.09
N TYR A 39 -2.80 33.16 3.32
CA TYR A 39 -2.63 32.11 4.33
C TYR A 39 -3.82 32.11 5.30
N SER A 40 -4.47 30.95 5.45
CA SER A 40 -5.54 30.71 6.41
C SER A 40 -4.96 30.07 7.69
N GLN A 41 -5.48 30.47 8.84
CA GLN A 41 -5.20 29.87 10.15
C GLN A 41 -6.43 29.18 10.75
N ASP A 42 -7.51 29.04 9.97
CA ASP A 42 -8.74 28.39 10.45
C ASP A 42 -8.46 26.92 10.79
N LEU A 43 -8.82 26.54 12.02
CA LEU A 43 -8.63 25.19 12.53
C LEU A 43 -9.69 24.21 11.96
N PHE A 44 -10.86 24.72 11.56
CA PHE A 44 -11.94 23.90 10.99
C PHE A 44 -11.64 23.46 9.55
N ASP A 45 -10.76 24.18 8.85
CA ASP A 45 -10.20 23.76 7.57
C ASP A 45 -9.45 22.40 7.67
N ALA A 46 -9.02 22.01 8.87
CA ALA A 46 -8.36 20.72 9.11
C ALA A 46 -9.30 19.51 9.03
N LEU A 47 -10.61 19.74 9.27
CA LEU A 47 -11.59 18.70 9.52
C LEU A 47 -12.20 18.14 8.23
N PRO A 48 -12.70 16.88 8.24
CA PRO A 48 -13.45 16.34 7.12
C PRO A 48 -14.78 17.08 6.94
N HIS A 49 -15.21 17.26 5.68
CA HIS A 49 -16.55 17.73 5.36
C HIS A 49 -17.61 16.70 5.74
N GLU A 50 -18.26 16.90 6.89
CA GLU A 50 -19.39 16.09 7.36
C GLU A 50 -20.52 17.00 7.86
N PRO A 51 -21.79 16.73 7.49
CA PRO A 51 -22.93 17.55 7.92
C PRO A 51 -23.07 17.75 9.44
N GLU A 52 -22.71 16.77 10.27
CA GLU A 52 -22.73 16.92 11.74
C GLU A 52 -21.63 17.87 12.24
N LEU A 53 -20.41 17.74 11.71
CA LEU A 53 -19.28 18.62 12.02
C LEU A 53 -19.50 20.05 11.49
N GLU A 54 -20.11 20.20 10.31
CA GLU A 54 -20.44 21.49 9.72
C GLU A 54 -21.53 22.23 10.51
N ARG A 55 -22.57 21.52 10.95
CA ARG A 55 -23.60 22.06 11.86
C ARG A 55 -22.99 22.50 13.18
N TYR A 56 -22.17 21.66 13.79
CA TYR A 56 -21.46 22.02 15.03
C TYR A 56 -20.54 23.24 14.84
N GLY A 57 -19.81 23.29 13.72
CA GLY A 57 -19.00 24.45 13.36
C GLY A 57 -19.82 25.72 13.12
N ALA A 58 -20.99 25.61 12.49
CA ALA A 58 -21.93 26.72 12.28
C ALA A 58 -22.49 27.24 13.62
N LEU A 59 -22.84 26.34 14.54
CA LEU A 59 -23.29 26.67 15.90
C LEU A 59 -22.19 27.36 16.70
N LEU A 60 -20.95 26.87 16.64
CA LEU A 60 -19.82 27.54 17.28
C LEU A 60 -19.60 28.94 16.71
N ARG A 61 -19.71 29.11 15.39
CA ARG A 61 -19.61 30.43 14.72
C ARG A 61 -20.73 31.38 15.15
N SER A 62 -21.96 30.90 15.28
CA SER A 62 -23.11 31.74 15.68
C SER A 62 -23.17 32.06 17.17
N THR A 63 -22.60 31.23 18.05
CA THR A 63 -22.43 31.55 19.48
C THR A 63 -21.42 32.67 19.78
N GLY A 64 -20.84 33.26 18.74
CA GLY A 64 -19.70 34.15 18.86
C GLY A 64 -18.44 33.34 19.14
N GLN A 65 -17.80 32.88 18.06
CA GLN A 65 -16.38 32.55 18.12
C GLN A 65 -15.63 33.74 18.70
N GLY A 66 -14.92 33.50 19.80
CA GLY A 66 -14.11 34.53 20.44
C GLY A 66 -14.40 34.78 21.92
N ARG A 67 -15.17 33.92 22.62
CA ARG A 67 -15.16 34.00 24.08
C ARG A 67 -13.82 33.52 24.64
N VAL A 68 -13.02 34.47 25.12
CA VAL A 68 -11.75 34.23 25.81
C VAL A 68 -11.94 34.54 27.27
N ILE A 69 -11.42 33.68 28.13
CA ILE A 69 -11.40 33.89 29.57
C ILE A 69 -10.01 34.38 29.93
N ALA A 70 -9.90 35.55 30.55
CA ALA A 70 -8.68 35.95 31.26
C ALA A 70 -8.86 35.68 32.75
N GLY A 71 -7.85 35.08 33.37
CA GLY A 71 -7.85 34.80 34.80
C GLY A 71 -6.65 35.45 35.49
N PHE A 72 -6.89 36.06 36.65
CA PHE A 72 -5.88 36.72 37.48
C PHE A 72 -5.81 36.04 38.84
N SER A 73 -4.62 35.56 39.19
CA SER A 73 -4.38 34.86 40.46
C SER A 73 -3.16 35.41 41.19
N GLY A 74 -3.19 35.38 42.52
CA GLY A 74 -2.13 35.92 43.37
C GLY A 74 -1.29 34.82 44.01
N GLU A 75 -0.04 35.15 44.33
CA GLU A 75 0.76 34.33 45.24
C GLU A 75 0.14 34.29 46.66
N PRO A 76 0.44 33.25 47.48
CA PRO A 76 -0.08 33.17 48.84
C PRO A 76 0.24 34.43 49.66
N GLY A 77 -0.79 35.14 50.12
CA GLY A 77 -0.67 36.38 50.90
C GLY A 77 -0.94 37.67 50.12
N VAL A 78 -1.20 37.61 48.81
CA VAL A 78 -1.66 38.77 48.02
C VAL A 78 -3.12 39.11 48.37
N PRO A 79 -3.46 40.37 48.65
CA PRO A 79 -4.84 40.77 48.94
C PRO A 79 -5.77 40.51 47.75
N LEU A 80 -6.98 40.02 48.02
CA LEU A 80 -8.06 39.80 47.04
C LEU A 80 -8.31 41.03 46.16
N ASP A 81 -8.27 42.23 46.75
CA ASP A 81 -8.43 43.51 46.03
C ASP A 81 -7.38 43.71 44.92
N SER A 82 -6.18 43.13 45.06
CA SER A 82 -5.13 43.23 44.02
C SER A 82 -5.49 42.44 42.76
N LEU A 83 -6.27 41.36 42.91
CA LEU A 83 -6.81 40.58 41.78
C LEU A 83 -7.90 41.38 41.07
N SER A 84 -8.82 41.94 41.85
CA SER A 84 -9.89 42.82 41.37
C SER A 84 -9.38 44.03 40.60
N ILE A 85 -8.35 44.71 41.14
CA ILE A 85 -7.72 45.87 40.50
C ILE A 85 -7.04 45.46 39.18
N SER A 86 -6.37 44.31 39.14
CA SER A 86 -5.70 43.83 37.94
C SER A 86 -6.70 43.48 36.83
N ALA A 87 -7.83 42.85 37.18
CA ALA A 87 -8.89 42.49 36.26
C ALA A 87 -9.63 43.72 35.68
N ASP A 88 -9.90 44.74 36.50
CA ASP A 88 -10.54 45.98 36.04
C ASP A 88 -9.59 46.79 35.14
N ARG A 89 -8.31 46.95 35.53
CA ARG A 89 -7.30 47.63 34.70
C ARG A 89 -7.11 46.94 33.35
N PHE A 90 -7.15 45.61 33.33
CA PHE A 90 -7.08 44.84 32.10
C PHE A 90 -8.27 45.13 31.20
N THR A 91 -9.49 45.09 31.74
CA THR A 91 -10.73 45.33 30.99
C THR A 91 -10.80 46.73 30.40
N GLU A 92 -10.48 47.75 31.20
CA GLU A 92 -10.48 49.16 30.77
C GLU A 92 -9.50 49.38 29.62
N ARG A 93 -8.27 48.86 29.74
CA ARG A 93 -7.24 49.02 28.70
C ARG A 93 -7.55 48.23 27.44
N LEU A 94 -8.08 47.02 27.58
CA LEU A 94 -8.39 46.15 26.45
C LEU A 94 -9.47 46.77 25.55
N LEU A 95 -10.51 47.37 26.14
CA LEU A 95 -11.58 48.05 25.40
C LEU A 95 -11.11 49.35 24.72
N HIS A 96 -10.19 50.10 25.33
CA HIS A 96 -9.70 51.36 24.77
C HIS A 96 -8.62 51.18 23.68
N ALA A 97 -7.77 50.16 23.76
CA ALA A 97 -6.63 50.01 22.87
C ALA A 97 -6.96 49.38 21.51
N HIS A 98 -7.94 48.47 21.45
CA HIS A 98 -8.21 47.64 20.25
C HIS A 98 -9.70 47.36 19.99
N PRO A 99 -10.52 48.40 19.73
CA PRO A 99 -11.96 48.24 19.45
C PRO A 99 -12.25 47.49 18.14
N ASP A 100 -11.27 47.36 17.25
CA ASP A 100 -11.32 46.58 16.02
C ASP A 100 -11.26 45.06 16.26
N LEU A 101 -10.61 44.62 17.35
CA LEU A 101 -10.42 43.21 17.68
C LEU A 101 -11.35 42.70 18.78
N ILE A 102 -11.78 43.58 19.69
CA ILE A 102 -12.55 43.23 20.89
C ILE A 102 -13.99 43.73 20.76
N ALA A 103 -14.96 42.83 20.93
CA ALA A 103 -16.38 43.15 20.87
C ALA A 103 -16.88 43.68 22.22
N SER A 104 -16.52 42.99 23.29
CA SER A 104 -16.81 43.36 24.67
C SER A 104 -15.83 42.65 25.62
N ALA A 105 -15.65 43.20 26.81
CA ALA A 105 -14.95 42.56 27.90
C ALA A 105 -15.61 43.00 29.20
N PHE A 106 -15.93 42.07 30.09
CA PHE A 106 -16.60 42.41 31.36
C PHE A 106 -16.06 41.60 32.52
N THR A 107 -15.91 42.29 33.66
CA THR A 107 -15.59 41.72 34.98
C THR A 107 -16.85 41.52 35.83
N ARG A 108 -17.97 42.14 35.44
CA ARG A 108 -19.25 42.14 36.16
C ARG A 108 -20.39 41.79 35.19
N PRO A 109 -21.33 40.90 35.55
CA PRO A 109 -22.56 40.75 34.80
C PRO A 109 -23.38 42.03 34.89
N ASP A 110 -24.14 42.34 33.84
CA ASP A 110 -25.09 43.46 33.84
C ASP A 110 -26.22 43.15 34.83
N PRO A 111 -26.34 43.90 35.96
CA PRO A 111 -27.35 43.62 36.98
C PRO A 111 -28.77 43.79 36.45
N ASP A 112 -28.97 44.69 35.49
CA ASP A 112 -30.28 45.14 35.03
C ASP A 112 -30.93 44.09 34.11
N VAL A 113 -30.14 43.30 33.36
CA VAL A 113 -30.66 42.31 32.39
C VAL A 113 -31.52 41.22 33.05
N PHE A 114 -31.17 40.77 34.25
CA PHE A 114 -31.94 39.74 34.95
C PHE A 114 -33.24 40.31 35.53
N GLU A 115 -33.16 41.49 36.15
CA GLU A 115 -34.33 42.17 36.71
C GLU A 115 -35.31 42.58 35.61
N ASP A 116 -34.82 43.11 34.49
CA ASP A 116 -35.61 43.48 33.31
C ASP A 116 -36.30 42.26 32.68
N ALA A 117 -35.60 41.12 32.59
CA ALA A 117 -36.19 39.90 32.07
C ALA A 117 -37.27 39.33 33.00
N VAL A 118 -37.06 39.36 34.32
CA VAL A 118 -38.08 38.94 35.30
C VAL A 118 -39.30 39.88 35.24
N ALA A 119 -39.08 41.19 35.12
CA ALA A 119 -40.15 42.16 34.95
C ALA A 119 -40.94 41.90 33.66
N SER A 120 -40.26 41.56 32.56
CA SER A 120 -40.88 41.23 31.28
C SER A 120 -41.68 39.91 31.33
N ILE A 121 -41.15 38.88 32.00
CA ILE A 121 -41.87 37.62 32.28
C ILE A 121 -43.17 37.90 33.05
N HIS A 122 -43.11 38.75 34.07
CA HIS A 122 -44.30 39.16 34.84
C HIS A 122 -45.28 40.02 34.05
N ALA A 123 -44.83 40.76 33.02
CA ALA A 123 -45.71 41.55 32.16
C ALA A 123 -46.48 40.68 31.14
N GLN A 124 -46.03 39.44 30.91
CA GLN A 124 -46.60 38.50 29.94
C GLN A 124 -46.90 37.12 30.58
N LEU A 125 -47.52 37.12 31.77
CA LEU A 125 -47.90 35.89 32.48
C LEU A 125 -48.74 34.89 31.66
N PRO A 126 -49.64 35.30 30.73
CA PRO A 126 -50.40 34.35 29.92
C PRO A 126 -49.53 33.32 29.17
N VAL A 127 -48.31 33.70 28.79
CA VAL A 127 -47.37 32.82 28.09
C VAL A 127 -46.39 32.11 29.04
N TYR A 128 -46.05 32.73 30.18
CA TYR A 128 -45.04 32.18 31.10
C TYR A 128 -45.61 31.46 32.33
N ALA A 129 -46.93 31.41 32.50
CA ALA A 129 -47.57 30.71 33.60
C ALA A 129 -47.30 29.20 33.56
N ASP A 130 -46.82 28.66 34.68
CA ASP A 130 -46.62 27.23 34.87
C ASP A 130 -47.95 26.49 34.86
N ALA A 131 -48.05 25.41 34.09
CA ALA A 131 -49.30 24.68 33.88
C ALA A 131 -49.86 24.07 35.18
N GLN A 132 -49.00 23.60 36.10
CA GLN A 132 -49.45 23.02 37.36
C GLN A 132 -49.94 24.09 38.33
N VAL A 133 -49.24 25.23 38.39
CA VAL A 133 -49.66 26.37 39.21
C VAL A 133 -50.95 26.96 38.68
N LEU A 134 -51.07 27.13 37.36
CA LEU A 134 -52.28 27.63 36.71
C LEU A 134 -53.49 26.71 36.98
N ALA A 135 -53.32 25.38 36.92
CA ALA A 135 -54.36 24.42 37.26
C ALA A 135 -54.74 24.41 38.76
N ARG A 136 -53.82 24.83 39.64
CA ARG A 136 -54.12 25.05 41.07
C ARG A 136 -54.92 26.34 41.26
N VAL A 137 -54.51 27.43 40.59
CA VAL A 137 -55.21 28.73 40.66
C VAL A 137 -56.61 28.64 40.07
N ALA A 138 -56.80 27.86 39.00
CA ALA A 138 -58.11 27.59 38.39
C ALA A 138 -59.14 26.97 39.35
N ARG A 139 -58.67 26.32 40.42
CA ARG A 139 -59.51 25.68 41.45
C ARG A 139 -59.74 26.56 42.69
N MET A 140 -59.18 27.77 42.73
CA MET A 140 -59.32 28.68 43.87
C MET A 140 -60.72 29.31 43.88
N ASP A 141 -61.30 29.40 45.07
CA ASP A 141 -62.48 30.21 45.36
C ASP A 141 -62.05 31.57 45.96
N SER A 142 -63.02 32.43 46.28
CA SER A 142 -62.75 33.76 46.84
C SER A 142 -62.00 33.73 48.17
N LEU A 143 -62.15 32.67 48.97
CA LEU A 143 -61.51 32.53 50.27
C LEU A 143 -60.05 32.09 50.13
N ALA A 144 -59.77 31.19 49.18
CA ALA A 144 -58.41 30.84 48.80
C ALA A 144 -57.64 32.04 48.19
N VAL A 145 -58.31 32.87 47.38
CA VAL A 145 -57.75 34.13 46.87
C VAL A 145 -57.45 35.12 48.00
N ASP A 146 -58.38 35.32 48.95
CA ASP A 146 -58.16 36.18 50.11
C ASP A 146 -56.96 35.72 50.96
N SER A 147 -56.86 34.42 51.21
CA SER A 147 -55.72 33.84 51.93
C SER A 147 -54.39 34.01 51.18
N ALA A 148 -54.39 33.91 49.85
CA ALA A 148 -53.18 34.09 49.03
C ALA A 148 -52.69 35.55 49.07
N ILE A 149 -53.61 36.53 48.95
CA ILE A 149 -53.28 37.95 49.06
C ILE A 149 -52.84 38.33 50.50
N GLY A 150 -53.43 37.71 51.52
CA GLY A 150 -52.95 37.84 52.91
C GLY A 150 -51.52 37.32 53.09
N ALA A 151 -51.16 36.21 52.43
CA ALA A 151 -49.80 35.69 52.44
C ALA A 151 -48.81 36.64 51.74
N VAL A 152 -49.23 37.32 50.66
CA VAL A 152 -48.43 38.38 50.01
C VAL A 152 -48.10 39.51 51.00
N ARG A 153 -49.08 40.00 51.75
CA ARG A 153 -48.86 41.03 52.79
C ARG A 153 -47.82 40.58 53.83
N ASN A 154 -47.95 39.35 54.32
CA ASN A 154 -47.02 38.79 55.30
C ASN A 154 -45.60 38.65 54.73
N ARG A 155 -45.48 38.30 53.43
CA ARG A 155 -44.17 38.24 52.74
C ARG A 155 -43.54 39.62 52.63
N LEU A 156 -44.31 40.64 52.24
CA LEU A 156 -43.83 42.03 52.13
C LEU A 156 -43.44 42.66 53.47
N ALA A 157 -44.00 42.18 54.59
CA ALA A 157 -43.62 42.62 55.93
C ALA A 157 -42.25 42.09 56.41
N SER A 158 -41.61 41.21 55.63
CA SER A 158 -40.26 40.69 55.90
C SER A 158 -39.18 41.52 55.19
N PHE A 159 -37.94 41.54 55.73
CA PHE A 159 -36.80 42.25 55.13
C PHE A 159 -36.50 41.80 53.68
N SER A 160 -36.70 40.53 53.36
CA SER A 160 -36.61 39.99 52.00
C SER A 160 -37.77 40.43 51.08
N GLY A 161 -38.93 40.74 51.66
CA GLY A 161 -40.13 41.12 50.90
C GLY A 161 -40.07 42.53 50.30
N GLU A 162 -39.32 43.44 50.91
CA GLU A 162 -39.11 44.80 50.39
C GLU A 162 -38.32 44.79 49.07
N LEU A 163 -37.35 43.88 48.94
CA LEU A 163 -36.58 43.62 47.72
C LEU A 163 -37.40 42.95 46.61
N GLU A 164 -38.48 42.24 46.95
CA GLU A 164 -39.33 41.51 46.00
C GLU A 164 -40.66 42.21 45.70
N LEU A 165 -40.86 43.45 46.19
CA LEU A 165 -42.15 44.15 46.16
C LEU A 165 -42.80 44.13 44.78
N ASN A 166 -42.08 44.53 43.75
CA ASN A 166 -42.60 44.59 42.38
C ASN A 166 -42.91 43.20 41.80
N ASN A 167 -42.14 42.18 42.18
CA ASN A 167 -42.31 40.81 41.69
C ASN A 167 -43.55 40.13 42.30
N VAL A 168 -43.73 40.27 43.61
CA VAL A 168 -44.84 39.65 44.34
C VAL A 168 -46.18 40.33 44.01
N LEU A 169 -46.17 41.65 43.75
CA LEU A 169 -47.37 42.37 43.31
C LEU A 169 -47.74 42.07 41.84
N ALA A 170 -46.76 41.79 40.99
CA ALA A 170 -47.01 41.44 39.59
C ALA A 170 -47.43 39.97 39.42
N ASP A 171 -47.03 39.06 40.31
CA ASP A 171 -47.43 37.65 40.32
C ASP A 171 -47.82 37.16 41.74
N PRO A 172 -49.00 37.57 42.26
CA PRO A 172 -49.42 37.26 43.63
C PRO A 172 -49.67 35.77 43.89
N PHE A 173 -49.81 34.96 42.85
CA PHE A 173 -50.10 33.51 42.95
C PHE A 173 -48.90 32.63 42.60
N GLY A 174 -47.77 33.24 42.21
CA GLY A 174 -46.54 32.56 41.81
C GLY A 174 -46.66 31.73 40.54
N LEU A 175 -47.46 32.20 39.57
CA LEU A 175 -47.69 31.56 38.27
C LEU A 175 -46.39 31.38 37.47
N SER A 176 -45.46 32.33 37.55
CA SER A 176 -44.16 32.32 36.88
C SER A 176 -43.01 31.84 37.79
N THR A 177 -43.27 31.66 39.09
CA THR A 177 -42.24 31.29 40.09
C THR A 177 -41.48 30.01 39.74
N PRO A 178 -42.08 28.93 39.22
CA PRO A 178 -41.33 27.74 38.80
C PRO A 178 -40.36 28.02 37.65
N LEU A 179 -40.76 28.86 36.68
CA LEU A 179 -39.89 29.25 35.56
C LEU A 179 -38.73 30.12 36.03
N ILE A 180 -39.00 31.12 36.88
CA ILE A 180 -37.96 31.98 37.48
C ILE A 180 -37.02 31.16 38.37
N GLY A 181 -37.55 30.19 39.12
CA GLY A 181 -36.75 29.25 39.91
C GLY A 181 -35.81 28.41 39.05
N ARG A 182 -36.28 27.92 37.90
CA ARG A 182 -35.44 27.21 36.91
C ARG A 182 -34.40 28.14 36.28
N LEU A 183 -34.76 29.38 35.97
CA LEU A 183 -33.85 30.42 35.46
C LEU A 183 -32.73 30.76 36.46
N MET A 184 -33.06 30.87 37.75
CA MET A 184 -32.08 31.08 38.81
C MET A 184 -31.19 29.85 39.04
N ALA A 185 -31.76 28.64 38.90
CA ALA A 185 -31.01 27.40 39.01
C ALA A 185 -30.06 27.18 37.81
N SER A 186 -30.47 27.57 36.59
CA SER A 186 -29.63 27.52 35.38
C SER A 186 -28.59 28.64 35.32
N GLY A 187 -28.88 29.79 35.95
CA GLY A 187 -28.00 30.96 36.04
C GLY A 187 -26.82 30.81 37.01
N ARG A 188 -26.76 29.72 37.79
CA ARG A 188 -25.50 29.30 38.43
C ARG A 188 -24.54 28.89 37.33
N MET A 189 -23.76 29.84 36.82
CA MET A 189 -22.53 29.56 36.09
C MET A 189 -21.74 28.58 36.96
N ALA A 190 -21.71 27.31 36.56
CA ALA A 190 -21.15 26.24 37.36
C ALA A 190 -19.71 26.62 37.75
N GLY A 191 -19.50 26.92 39.04
CA GLY A 191 -18.18 27.30 39.56
C GLY A 191 -17.76 28.77 39.45
N ILE A 192 -18.68 29.74 39.29
CA ILE A 192 -18.35 31.18 39.38
C ILE A 192 -19.22 31.88 40.43
N THR A 193 -18.58 32.63 41.33
CA THR A 193 -19.21 33.42 42.39
C THR A 193 -18.96 34.91 42.19
N LEU A 194 -19.92 35.74 42.58
CA LEU A 194 -19.79 37.19 42.55
C LEU A 194 -19.23 37.70 43.88
N LEU A 195 -18.06 38.33 43.85
CA LEU A 195 -17.45 39.01 45.00
C LEU A 195 -17.27 40.49 44.64
N ASN A 196 -17.89 41.39 45.43
CA ASN A 196 -17.89 42.84 45.17
C ASN A 196 -18.34 43.20 43.72
N GLY A 197 -19.31 42.44 43.19
CA GLY A 197 -19.83 42.61 41.82
C GLY A 197 -18.94 42.04 40.72
N GLN A 198 -17.75 41.49 41.03
CA GLN A 198 -16.85 40.88 40.05
C GLN A 198 -16.93 39.35 40.04
N LEU A 199 -16.61 38.75 38.89
CA LEU A 199 -16.59 37.30 38.70
C LEU A 199 -15.32 36.67 39.32
N PHE A 200 -15.52 35.70 40.21
CA PHE A 200 -14.47 34.92 40.88
C PHE A 200 -14.76 33.42 40.85
N THR A 201 -13.73 32.59 41.03
CA THR A 201 -13.94 31.17 41.40
C THR A 201 -14.51 31.04 42.82
N PRO A 202 -15.16 29.92 43.19
CA PRO A 202 -15.90 29.79 44.45
C PRO A 202 -14.98 29.82 45.68
N ASP A 203 -13.72 29.44 45.50
CA ASP A 203 -12.65 29.50 46.49
C ASP A 203 -12.01 30.90 46.62
N SER A 204 -12.47 31.89 45.83
CA SER A 204 -11.98 33.27 45.82
C SER A 204 -10.50 33.42 45.45
N THR A 205 -9.91 32.44 44.73
CA THR A 205 -8.47 32.46 44.40
C THR A 205 -8.16 33.03 43.02
N LEU A 206 -9.17 33.14 42.15
CA LEU A 206 -9.03 33.56 40.75
C LEU A 206 -10.12 34.58 40.36
N ALA A 207 -9.71 35.77 39.94
CA ALA A 207 -10.61 36.76 39.32
C ALA A 207 -10.74 36.48 37.82
N ILE A 208 -11.96 36.56 37.28
CA ILE A 208 -12.31 36.13 35.92
C ILE A 208 -12.79 37.33 35.09
N VAL A 209 -12.27 37.45 33.87
CA VAL A 209 -12.76 38.39 32.85
C VAL A 209 -13.22 37.61 31.63
N VAL A 210 -14.45 37.85 31.19
CA VAL A 210 -14.99 37.26 29.98
C VAL A 210 -14.86 38.27 28.84
N ILE A 211 -14.17 37.87 27.78
CA ILE A 211 -13.85 38.70 26.63
C ILE A 211 -14.56 38.11 25.43
N THR A 212 -15.23 38.91 24.62
CA THR A 212 -15.78 38.51 23.32
C THR A 212 -14.97 39.17 22.22
N LEU A 213 -14.40 38.39 21.31
CA LEU A 213 -13.62 38.89 20.17
C LEU A 213 -14.52 39.23 18.98
N ARG A 214 -14.08 40.18 18.13
CA ARG A 214 -14.67 40.48 16.81
C ARG A 214 -13.99 39.72 15.68
N SER A 215 -12.77 39.25 15.90
CA SER A 215 -11.90 38.69 14.88
C SER A 215 -10.99 37.60 15.48
N GLU A 216 -10.67 36.58 14.68
CA GLU A 216 -9.71 35.51 15.01
C GLU A 216 -8.29 35.84 14.52
N ASP A 217 -7.96 37.12 14.42
CA ASP A 217 -6.67 37.61 13.95
C ASP A 217 -5.51 37.12 14.85
N HIS A 218 -4.39 36.71 14.24
CA HIS A 218 -3.16 36.30 14.93
C HIS A 218 -2.60 37.34 15.93
N ARG A 219 -2.97 38.62 15.77
CA ARG A 219 -2.62 39.71 16.68
C ARG A 219 -3.32 39.61 18.04
N VAL A 220 -4.47 38.94 18.12
CA VAL A 220 -5.30 38.86 19.33
C VAL A 220 -4.52 38.30 20.52
N LEU A 221 -3.76 37.22 20.33
CA LEU A 221 -2.98 36.62 21.41
C LEU A 221 -1.92 37.59 21.96
N ASP A 222 -1.20 38.30 21.08
CA ASP A 222 -0.18 39.26 21.49
C ASP A 222 -0.80 40.46 22.20
N THR A 223 -1.94 40.94 21.69
CA THR A 223 -2.72 42.01 22.31
C THR A 223 -3.16 41.63 23.72
N LEU A 224 -3.74 40.43 23.89
CA LEU A 224 -4.20 39.94 25.20
C LEU A 224 -3.05 39.78 26.19
N ASN A 225 -1.94 39.17 25.78
CA ASN A 225 -0.77 38.97 26.64
C ASN A 225 -0.11 40.31 27.03
N THR A 226 -0.05 41.27 26.09
CA THR A 226 0.47 42.61 26.36
C THR A 226 -0.43 43.35 27.35
N ALA A 227 -1.76 43.26 27.18
CA ALA A 227 -2.72 43.87 28.10
C ALA A 227 -2.65 43.25 29.50
N ILE A 228 -2.48 41.92 29.61
CA ILE A 228 -2.25 41.24 30.90
C ILE A 228 -0.97 41.76 31.57
N ALA A 229 0.16 41.73 30.86
CA ALA A 229 1.46 42.11 31.41
C ALA A 229 1.49 43.55 31.95
N GLN A 230 0.72 44.45 31.33
CA GLN A 230 0.61 45.83 31.77
C GLN A 230 -0.39 46.03 32.92
N ALA A 231 -1.40 45.16 33.06
CA ALA A 231 -2.49 45.31 34.03
C ALA A 231 -2.18 44.66 35.40
N CYS A 232 -1.37 43.60 35.43
CA CYS A 232 -1.05 42.86 36.64
C CYS A 232 -0.34 43.71 37.71
N ALA A 233 -0.89 43.71 38.93
CA ALA A 233 -0.22 44.25 40.12
C ALA A 233 0.96 43.35 40.58
N PRO A 234 1.93 43.88 41.37
CA PRO A 234 3.02 43.05 41.92
C PRO A 234 2.48 41.84 42.70
N GLY A 235 2.97 40.64 42.38
CA GLY A 235 2.50 39.38 42.98
C GLY A 235 1.24 38.77 42.35
N VAL A 236 0.67 39.39 41.30
CA VAL A 236 -0.47 38.87 40.53
C VAL A 236 0.00 38.34 39.18
N ALA A 237 -0.34 37.09 38.87
CA ALA A 237 -0.13 36.47 37.56
C ALA A 237 -1.45 36.40 36.79
N GLY A 238 -1.43 36.83 35.53
CA GLY A 238 -2.57 36.73 34.62
C GLY A 238 -2.30 35.76 33.47
N ALA A 239 -3.33 35.05 33.02
CA ALA A 239 -3.28 34.19 31.84
C ALA A 239 -4.60 34.27 31.06
N VAL A 240 -4.59 33.83 29.80
CA VAL A 240 -5.80 33.72 28.96
C VAL A 240 -6.03 32.30 28.48
N PHE A 241 -7.28 31.88 28.41
CA PHE A 241 -7.69 30.58 27.92
C PHE A 241 -8.92 30.71 27.00
N GLY A 242 -8.93 29.98 25.90
CA GLY A 242 -10.02 30.00 24.91
C GLY A 242 -9.58 29.40 23.59
N SER A 243 -10.54 29.11 22.69
CA SER A 243 -10.29 28.46 21.41
C SER A 243 -9.29 29.23 20.53
N VAL A 244 -9.45 30.55 20.41
CA VAL A 244 -8.62 31.42 19.55
C VAL A 244 -7.17 31.54 20.08
N PRO A 245 -6.94 31.88 21.38
CA PRO A 245 -5.59 31.83 21.96
C PRO A 245 -4.92 30.45 21.82
N MET A 246 -5.67 29.36 22.07
CA MET A 246 -5.15 27.99 21.98
C MET A 246 -4.71 27.64 20.55
N ALA A 247 -5.50 27.99 19.54
CA ALA A 247 -5.16 27.77 18.14
C ALA A 247 -3.91 28.57 17.73
N ALA A 248 -3.83 29.84 18.12
CA ALA A 248 -2.69 30.71 17.80
C ALA A 248 -1.38 30.21 18.44
N VAL A 249 -1.43 29.81 19.71
CA VAL A 249 -0.27 29.24 20.45
C VAL A 249 0.22 27.94 19.79
N ASN A 250 -0.69 27.03 19.45
CA ASN A 250 -0.35 25.77 18.78
C ASN A 250 0.25 26.02 17.38
N ALA A 251 -0.34 26.90 16.58
CA ALA A 251 0.18 27.25 15.26
C ALA A 251 1.60 27.85 15.32
N ARG A 252 1.87 28.76 16.26
CA ARG A 252 3.22 29.32 16.49
C ARG A 252 4.21 28.27 16.94
N ARG A 253 3.80 27.37 17.84
CA ARG A 253 4.65 26.27 18.31
C ARG A 253 5.02 25.33 17.18
N ILE A 254 4.04 24.90 16.38
CA ILE A 254 4.27 23.99 15.25
C ILE A 254 5.22 24.63 14.22
N THR A 255 5.01 25.89 13.86
CA THR A 255 5.88 26.58 12.88
C THR A 255 7.30 26.77 13.39
N THR A 256 7.47 27.09 14.67
CA THR A 256 8.78 27.22 15.32
C THR A 256 9.49 25.87 15.43
N ASP A 257 8.80 24.84 15.92
CA ASP A 257 9.32 23.47 16.01
C ASP A 257 9.70 22.95 14.63
N ALA A 258 8.83 23.10 13.63
CA ALA A 258 9.12 22.66 12.26
C ALA A 258 10.36 23.38 11.70
N THR A 259 10.48 24.69 11.89
CA THR A 259 11.63 25.47 11.39
C THR A 259 12.93 25.04 12.07
N ASN A 260 12.93 24.94 13.41
CA ASN A 260 14.12 24.58 14.19
C ASN A 260 14.56 23.14 13.91
N THR A 261 13.61 22.21 13.88
CA THR A 261 13.89 20.80 13.60
C THR A 261 14.35 20.59 12.15
N SER A 262 13.75 21.26 11.17
CA SER A 262 14.21 21.21 9.78
C SER A 262 15.61 21.82 9.59
N LEU A 263 15.94 22.91 10.29
CA LEU A 263 17.29 23.48 10.26
C LEU A 263 18.32 22.52 10.85
N LEU A 264 18.01 21.92 11.99
CA LEU A 264 18.87 20.91 12.63
C LEU A 264 19.05 19.68 11.73
N ALA A 265 17.96 19.18 11.13
CA ALA A 265 18.02 18.09 10.16
C ALA A 265 18.91 18.44 8.96
N LEU A 266 18.78 19.64 8.39
CA LEU A 266 19.62 20.09 7.27
C LEU A 266 21.11 20.11 7.66
N VAL A 267 21.45 20.63 8.85
CA VAL A 267 22.83 20.64 9.36
C VAL A 267 23.39 19.22 9.48
N LEU A 268 22.62 18.30 10.07
CA LEU A 268 23.04 16.89 10.23
C LEU A 268 23.18 16.17 8.88
N ILE A 269 22.26 16.40 7.94
CA ILE A 269 22.33 15.84 6.58
C ILE A 269 23.57 16.38 5.85
N VAL A 270 23.82 17.69 5.91
CA VAL A 270 25.03 18.31 5.32
C VAL A 270 26.29 17.72 5.93
N ALA A 271 26.35 17.53 7.25
CA ALA A 271 27.48 16.92 7.93
C ALA A 271 27.74 15.48 7.44
N ILE A 272 26.69 14.67 7.29
CA ILE A 272 26.78 13.31 6.76
C ILE A 272 27.22 13.30 5.30
N LEU A 273 26.71 14.21 4.46
CA LEU A 273 27.10 14.33 3.06
C LEU A 273 28.58 14.70 2.93
N ILE A 274 29.06 15.64 3.74
CA ILE A 274 30.48 16.01 3.79
C ILE A 274 31.32 14.80 4.26
N TRP A 275 30.88 14.08 5.29
CA TRP A 275 31.60 12.92 5.80
C TRP A 275 31.67 11.77 4.77
N TRP A 276 30.55 11.49 4.09
CA TRP A 276 30.43 10.37 3.14
C TRP A 276 31.16 10.64 1.82
N TYR A 277 30.93 11.81 1.21
CA TYR A 277 31.50 12.16 -0.10
C TYR A 277 32.82 12.94 -0.02
N ARG A 278 33.25 13.35 1.19
CA ARG A 278 34.49 14.10 1.47
C ARG A 278 34.64 15.38 0.65
N SER A 279 33.53 16.08 0.37
CA SER A 279 33.53 17.30 -0.44
C SER A 279 32.43 18.27 0.03
N TRP A 280 32.79 19.54 0.20
CA TRP A 280 31.85 20.60 0.59
C TRP A 280 30.95 21.09 -0.57
N ARG A 281 31.33 20.80 -1.83
CA ARG A 281 30.55 21.19 -3.01
C ARG A 281 29.33 20.31 -3.25
N ILE A 282 29.40 19.05 -2.83
CA ILE A 282 28.35 18.05 -3.04
C ILE A 282 27.07 18.39 -2.28
N PRO A 283 27.11 18.78 -0.98
CA PRO A 283 25.92 19.26 -0.28
C PRO A 283 25.16 20.37 -1.01
N ILE A 284 25.86 21.34 -1.62
CA ILE A 284 25.22 22.42 -2.39
C ILE A 284 24.50 21.87 -3.63
N LEU A 285 25.11 20.92 -4.33
CA LEU A 285 24.48 20.28 -5.48
C LEU A 285 23.28 19.40 -5.08
N PHE A 286 23.33 18.80 -3.88
CA PHE A 286 22.23 18.00 -3.31
C PHE A 286 20.99 18.83 -2.99
N THR A 287 21.14 20.10 -2.59
CA THR A 287 20.01 20.98 -2.24
C THR A 287 19.27 21.56 -3.43
N ILE A 288 19.90 21.62 -4.62
CA ILE A 288 19.27 22.22 -5.81
C ILE A 288 17.99 21.50 -6.23
N PRO A 289 17.96 20.17 -6.41
CA PRO A 289 16.75 19.47 -6.86
C PRO A 289 15.57 19.58 -5.87
N PRO A 290 15.74 19.33 -4.56
CA PRO A 290 14.67 19.55 -3.57
C PRO A 290 14.17 20.98 -3.51
N ALA A 291 15.06 21.98 -3.61
CA ALA A 291 14.66 23.39 -3.57
C ALA A 291 13.78 23.79 -4.77
N ILE A 292 14.17 23.36 -5.98
CA ILE A 292 13.36 23.58 -7.19
C ILE A 292 12.02 22.86 -7.06
N GLY A 293 12.03 21.60 -6.60
CA GLY A 293 10.82 20.84 -6.33
C GLY A 293 9.90 21.55 -5.34
N PHE A 294 10.44 22.04 -4.22
CA PHE A 294 9.70 22.75 -3.18
C PHE A 294 9.00 24.00 -3.74
N VAL A 295 9.70 24.84 -4.51
CA VAL A 295 9.11 26.03 -5.12
C VAL A 295 7.99 25.66 -6.09
N LEU A 296 8.18 24.62 -6.92
CA LEU A 296 7.14 24.14 -7.84
C LEU A 296 5.92 23.58 -7.10
N GLY A 297 6.13 22.83 -6.02
CA GLY A 297 5.06 22.28 -5.19
C GLY A 297 4.26 23.37 -4.48
N TRP A 298 4.95 24.34 -3.88
CA TRP A 298 4.28 25.45 -3.20
C TRP A 298 3.56 26.39 -4.19
N GLY A 299 4.15 26.62 -5.36
CA GLY A 299 3.50 27.36 -6.44
C GLY A 299 2.26 26.66 -6.98
N ALA A 300 2.28 25.33 -7.13
CA ALA A 300 1.10 24.57 -7.54
C ALA A 300 -0.02 24.64 -6.49
N LEU A 301 0.33 24.60 -5.20
CA LEU A 301 -0.63 24.77 -4.11
C LEU A 301 -1.24 26.18 -4.13
N ALA A 302 -0.40 27.21 -4.20
CA ALA A 302 -0.83 28.62 -4.29
C ALA A 302 -1.69 28.91 -5.52
N TRP A 303 -1.46 28.19 -6.63
CA TRP A 303 -2.27 28.33 -7.85
C TRP A 303 -3.62 27.63 -7.72
N SER A 304 -3.64 26.44 -7.11
CA SER A 304 -4.84 25.60 -7.06
C SER A 304 -5.83 26.01 -5.98
N ARG A 305 -5.39 26.74 -4.94
CA ARG A 305 -6.22 27.10 -3.79
C ARG A 305 -6.26 28.61 -3.56
N PRO A 306 -7.44 29.20 -3.27
CA PRO A 306 -7.57 30.62 -2.95
C PRO A 306 -6.99 31.00 -1.57
N GLY A 307 -6.74 30.02 -0.70
CA GLY A 307 -6.04 30.20 0.58
C GLY A 307 -5.30 28.92 1.00
N ILE A 308 -4.13 29.07 1.62
CA ILE A 308 -3.24 27.98 2.04
C ILE A 308 -3.24 27.89 3.56
N SER A 309 -3.41 26.69 4.13
CA SER A 309 -3.25 26.54 5.58
C SER A 309 -1.79 26.76 6.00
N SER A 310 -1.57 27.62 7.00
CA SER A 310 -0.23 27.83 7.60
C SER A 310 0.35 26.54 8.21
N LEU A 311 -0.51 25.59 8.62
CA LEU A 311 -0.10 24.31 9.17
C LEU A 311 0.51 23.38 8.09
N SER A 312 0.05 23.51 6.85
CA SER A 312 0.60 22.79 5.70
C SER A 312 2.06 23.17 5.40
N LEU A 313 2.50 24.38 5.81
CA LEU A 313 3.88 24.85 5.60
C LEU A 313 4.89 24.09 6.47
N GLY A 314 4.51 23.80 7.73
CA GLY A 314 5.31 22.96 8.62
C GLY A 314 5.39 21.50 8.15
N ALA A 315 4.29 20.95 7.64
CA ALA A 315 4.28 19.60 7.06
C ALA A 315 5.10 19.50 5.75
N GLY A 316 5.09 20.54 4.92
CA GLY A 316 5.91 20.62 3.71
C GLY A 316 7.42 20.60 3.98
N ALA A 317 7.87 21.14 5.12
CA ALA A 317 9.28 21.10 5.52
C ALA A 317 9.75 19.66 5.84
N ALA A 318 8.86 18.80 6.36
CA ALA A 318 9.15 17.39 6.57
C ALA A 318 9.34 16.61 5.26
N LEU A 319 8.74 17.05 4.14
CA LEU A 319 8.91 16.44 2.82
C LEU A 319 10.29 16.68 2.21
N LEU A 320 11.07 17.65 2.71
CA LEU A 320 12.40 17.97 2.20
C LEU A 320 13.36 16.77 2.31
N GLY A 321 13.22 15.95 3.36
CA GLY A 321 14.00 14.74 3.55
C GLY A 321 13.86 13.73 2.39
N ILE A 322 12.64 13.57 1.87
CA ILE A 322 12.28 12.63 0.79
C ILE A 322 12.94 13.05 -0.52
N ALA A 323 12.91 14.35 -0.83
CA ALA A 323 13.39 14.84 -2.11
C ALA A 323 14.91 14.67 -2.29
N PHE A 324 15.67 14.47 -1.20
CA PHE A 324 17.10 14.18 -1.26
C PHE A 324 17.41 12.75 -1.74
N ASP A 325 16.47 11.82 -1.68
CA ASP A 325 16.69 10.39 -1.99
C ASP A 325 17.20 10.18 -3.42
N TYR A 326 16.62 10.87 -4.39
CA TYR A 326 17.05 10.80 -5.79
C TYR A 326 18.50 11.28 -5.99
N CYS A 327 18.95 12.27 -5.21
CA CYS A 327 20.34 12.72 -5.24
C CYS A 327 21.28 11.63 -4.72
N PHE A 328 20.91 10.89 -3.67
CA PHE A 328 21.72 9.78 -3.15
C PHE A 328 21.92 8.68 -4.19
N HIS A 329 20.86 8.30 -4.91
CA HIS A 329 20.97 7.34 -6.00
C HIS A 329 21.88 7.84 -7.13
N PHE A 330 21.72 9.09 -7.57
CA PHE A 330 22.59 9.64 -8.62
C PHE A 330 24.06 9.68 -8.21
N PHE A 331 24.41 10.29 -7.07
CA PHE A 331 25.80 10.47 -6.66
C PHE A 331 26.48 9.17 -6.23
N THR A 332 25.74 8.24 -5.61
CA THR A 332 26.31 6.95 -5.20
C THR A 332 26.63 6.08 -6.42
N HIS A 333 25.74 6.02 -7.42
CA HIS A 333 26.02 5.30 -8.67
C HIS A 333 27.11 5.98 -9.50
N LEU A 334 27.15 7.32 -9.52
CA LEU A 334 28.21 8.07 -10.21
C LEU A 334 29.59 7.78 -9.60
N ARG A 335 29.68 7.67 -8.26
CA ARG A 335 30.92 7.29 -7.56
C ARG A 335 31.44 5.91 -8.00
N HIS A 336 30.54 4.98 -8.30
CA HIS A 336 30.89 3.62 -8.74
C HIS A 336 31.20 3.56 -10.25
N ARG A 337 30.31 4.06 -11.11
CA ARG A 337 30.43 3.97 -12.58
C ARG A 337 31.42 4.95 -13.20
N ARG A 338 31.63 6.11 -12.56
CA ARG A 338 32.53 7.19 -13.02
C ARG A 338 32.20 7.82 -14.38
N ASP A 339 31.06 7.45 -14.97
CA ASP A 339 30.54 8.03 -16.20
C ASP A 339 29.08 8.45 -16.00
N ILE A 340 28.78 9.71 -16.34
CA ILE A 340 27.46 10.30 -16.13
C ILE A 340 26.42 9.65 -17.05
N ALA A 341 26.75 9.39 -18.31
CA ALA A 341 25.80 8.81 -19.25
C ALA A 341 25.45 7.36 -18.89
N ALA A 342 26.42 6.57 -18.45
CA ALA A 342 26.22 5.22 -17.94
C ALA A 342 25.39 5.22 -16.65
N THR A 343 25.69 6.15 -15.73
CA THR A 343 24.92 6.33 -14.50
C THR A 343 23.46 6.65 -14.81
N LEU A 344 23.19 7.60 -15.71
CA LEU A 344 21.84 7.93 -16.14
C LEU A 344 21.12 6.75 -16.79
N ARG A 345 21.80 5.93 -17.61
CA ARG A 345 21.18 4.72 -18.19
C ARG A 345 20.71 3.75 -17.13
N GLU A 346 21.50 3.58 -16.07
CA GLU A 346 21.25 2.64 -14.99
C GLU A 346 20.14 3.11 -14.05
N ILE A 347 20.19 4.36 -13.58
CA ILE A 347 19.27 4.83 -12.52
C ILE A 347 17.94 5.37 -13.04
N SER A 348 17.85 5.80 -14.30
CA SER A 348 16.67 6.53 -14.79
C SER A 348 15.37 5.73 -14.70
N ALA A 349 15.39 4.45 -15.08
CA ALA A 349 14.18 3.63 -15.05
C ALA A 349 13.75 3.27 -13.61
N PRO A 350 14.65 2.79 -12.72
CA PRO A 350 14.34 2.59 -11.31
C PRO A 350 13.85 3.87 -10.62
N MET A 351 14.51 5.00 -10.86
CA MET A 351 14.18 6.27 -10.19
C MET A 351 12.87 6.88 -10.66
N LEU A 352 12.54 6.77 -11.96
CA LEU A 352 11.22 7.18 -12.45
C LEU A 352 10.10 6.24 -11.98
N LEU A 353 10.38 4.94 -11.84
CA LEU A 353 9.44 3.99 -11.26
C LEU A 353 9.13 4.36 -9.81
N GLY A 354 10.17 4.50 -8.98
CA GLY A 354 10.06 4.93 -7.58
C GLY A 354 9.33 6.26 -7.44
N CYS A 355 9.79 7.28 -8.18
CA CYS A 355 9.11 8.57 -8.21
C CYS A 355 7.63 8.46 -8.60
N THR A 356 7.27 7.59 -9.56
CA THR A 356 5.87 7.40 -9.95
C THR A 356 5.07 6.75 -8.83
N THR A 357 5.60 5.72 -8.16
CA THR A 357 4.90 5.03 -7.07
C THR A 357 4.74 5.91 -5.84
N THR A 358 5.77 6.68 -5.45
CA THR A 358 5.68 7.68 -4.37
C THR A 358 4.71 8.80 -4.71
N VAL A 359 4.75 9.34 -5.94
CA VAL A 359 3.81 10.37 -6.41
C VAL A 359 2.37 9.86 -6.36
N LEU A 360 2.12 8.63 -6.80
CA LEU A 360 0.78 8.03 -6.74
C LEU A 360 0.32 7.81 -5.30
N ALA A 361 1.22 7.46 -4.38
CA ALA A 361 0.92 7.34 -2.96
C ALA A 361 0.50 8.68 -2.33
N PHE A 362 1.26 9.76 -2.59
CA PHE A 362 0.90 11.10 -2.11
C PHE A 362 -0.32 11.70 -2.82
N ALA A 363 -0.51 11.41 -4.11
CA ALA A 363 -1.71 11.82 -4.84
C ALA A 363 -2.99 11.21 -4.25
N ALA A 364 -2.90 10.06 -3.56
CA ALA A 364 -4.03 9.49 -2.86
C ALA A 364 -4.53 10.36 -1.69
N LEU A 365 -3.65 11.19 -1.09
CA LEU A 365 -4.03 12.13 -0.04
C LEU A 365 -4.95 13.25 -0.56
N SER A 366 -4.88 13.57 -1.85
CA SER A 366 -5.76 14.56 -2.49
C SER A 366 -7.24 14.12 -2.52
N PHE A 367 -7.53 12.85 -2.28
CA PHE A 367 -8.90 12.30 -2.20
C PHE A 367 -9.42 12.19 -0.76
N THR A 368 -8.72 12.75 0.22
CA THR A 368 -9.14 12.75 1.62
C THR A 368 -10.12 13.88 1.89
N GLY A 369 -10.98 13.71 2.90
CA GLY A 369 -11.89 14.76 3.34
C GLY A 369 -11.19 15.95 4.01
N SER A 370 -9.93 15.79 4.42
CA SER A 370 -9.14 16.82 5.11
C SER A 370 -8.35 17.70 4.14
N ARG A 371 -8.52 19.02 4.26
CA ARG A 371 -7.80 20.00 3.43
C ARG A 371 -6.30 19.97 3.63
N ILE A 372 -5.82 19.77 4.86
CA ILE A 372 -4.37 19.76 5.17
C ILE A 372 -3.69 18.59 4.47
N LEU A 373 -4.28 17.39 4.54
CA LEU A 373 -3.74 16.20 3.90
C LEU A 373 -3.76 16.33 2.38
N ALA A 374 -4.83 16.91 1.82
CA ALA A 374 -4.93 17.16 0.38
C ALA A 374 -3.89 18.21 -0.10
N ASP A 375 -3.72 19.32 0.62
CA ASP A 375 -2.73 20.36 0.31
C ASP A 375 -1.32 19.77 0.31
N LEU A 376 -1.00 18.94 1.31
CA LEU A 376 0.28 18.26 1.39
C LEU A 376 0.50 17.25 0.26
N GLY A 377 -0.55 16.52 -0.15
CA GLY A 377 -0.51 15.63 -1.31
C GLY A 377 -0.12 16.39 -2.58
N ILE A 378 -0.72 17.55 -2.84
CA ILE A 378 -0.41 18.40 -4.00
C ILE A 378 1.05 18.86 -3.97
N VAL A 379 1.51 19.37 -2.81
CA VAL A 379 2.89 19.83 -2.64
C VAL A 379 3.87 18.68 -2.87
N ALA A 380 3.64 17.51 -2.27
CA ALA A 380 4.51 16.34 -2.41
C ALA A 380 4.59 15.85 -3.86
N VAL A 381 3.48 15.76 -4.58
CA VAL A 381 3.43 15.32 -5.98
C VAL A 381 4.31 16.20 -6.87
N CYS A 382 4.09 17.52 -6.83
CA CYS A 382 4.83 18.47 -7.64
C CYS A 382 6.31 18.57 -7.22
N MET A 383 6.58 18.49 -5.91
CA MET A 383 7.93 18.50 -5.36
C MET A 383 8.76 17.31 -5.81
N LEU A 384 8.22 16.09 -5.74
CA LEU A 384 8.94 14.88 -6.11
C LEU A 384 9.17 14.79 -7.62
N ILE A 385 8.18 15.16 -8.44
CA ILE A 385 8.34 15.25 -9.91
C ILE A 385 9.42 16.28 -10.25
N GLY A 386 9.35 17.47 -9.64
CA GLY A 386 10.32 18.54 -9.85
C GLY A 386 11.74 18.13 -9.45
N ALA A 387 11.89 17.47 -8.30
CA ALA A 387 13.18 16.96 -7.82
C ALA A 387 13.74 15.87 -8.76
N ALA A 388 12.94 14.86 -9.11
CA ALA A 388 13.37 13.77 -10.00
C ALA A 388 13.78 14.27 -11.39
N LEU A 389 12.99 15.16 -11.99
CA LEU A 389 13.33 15.78 -13.29
C LEU A 389 14.60 16.62 -13.19
N THR A 390 14.78 17.36 -12.10
CA THR A 390 16.01 18.15 -11.89
C THR A 390 17.23 17.25 -11.74
N VAL A 391 17.13 16.13 -11.00
CA VAL A 391 18.22 15.14 -10.87
C VAL A 391 18.58 14.51 -12.21
N LEU A 392 17.59 14.22 -13.08
CA LEU A 392 17.84 13.54 -14.36
C LEU A 392 18.28 14.48 -15.48
N LEU A 393 17.78 15.71 -15.50
CA LEU A 393 17.92 16.62 -16.64
C LEU A 393 18.85 17.81 -16.38
N VAL A 394 18.96 18.29 -15.14
CA VAL A 394 19.70 19.51 -14.79
C VAL A 394 21.00 19.20 -14.06
N LEU A 395 20.91 18.46 -12.95
CA LEU A 395 22.03 18.11 -12.08
C LEU A 395 23.24 17.52 -12.84
N PRO A 396 23.08 16.62 -13.83
CA PRO A 396 24.20 15.99 -14.51
C PRO A 396 25.13 16.97 -15.26
N HIS A 397 24.65 18.17 -15.60
CA HIS A 397 25.43 19.20 -16.31
C HIS A 397 26.29 20.05 -15.38
N PHE A 398 26.05 20.01 -14.07
CA PHE A 398 26.76 20.81 -13.06
C PHE A 398 27.69 19.98 -12.17
N VAL A 399 27.70 18.65 -12.34
CA VAL A 399 28.56 17.74 -11.59
C VAL A 399 29.96 17.73 -12.19
N ALA A 400 30.83 18.58 -11.65
CA ALA A 400 32.25 18.68 -12.02
C ALA A 400 33.19 18.44 -10.81
N VAL A 401 32.83 17.49 -9.93
CA VAL A 401 33.54 17.21 -8.68
C VAL A 401 34.24 15.85 -8.76
N PRO A 402 35.57 15.76 -8.54
CA PRO A 402 36.24 14.48 -8.41
C PRO A 402 35.75 13.75 -7.16
N LEU A 403 35.08 12.61 -7.34
CA LEU A 403 34.61 11.76 -6.25
C LEU A 403 35.73 10.79 -5.81
N PRO A 404 35.91 10.53 -4.51
CA PRO A 404 36.93 9.62 -4.01
C PRO A 404 36.72 8.21 -4.56
N VAL A 405 37.81 7.62 -5.06
CA VAL A 405 37.84 6.28 -5.65
C VAL A 405 37.62 5.24 -4.55
N GLU A 406 36.53 4.49 -4.65
CA GLU A 406 36.34 3.28 -3.86
C GLU A 406 37.16 2.15 -4.51
N ALA A 407 37.99 1.46 -3.72
CA ALA A 407 38.83 0.39 -4.23
C ALA A 407 37.97 -0.79 -4.70
N GLU A 408 38.23 -1.29 -5.91
CA GLU A 408 37.64 -2.53 -6.44
C GLU A 408 38.03 -3.71 -5.53
N HIS A 409 37.16 -4.04 -4.59
CA HIS A 409 37.30 -5.25 -3.80
C HIS A 409 36.54 -6.40 -4.44
N ALA A 410 37.13 -7.59 -4.38
CA ALA A 410 36.65 -8.85 -4.92
C ALA A 410 35.11 -9.01 -4.87
N PRO A 411 34.51 -9.64 -5.89
CA PRO A 411 33.07 -9.80 -6.00
C PRO A 411 32.49 -10.41 -4.72
N PRO A 412 31.39 -9.86 -4.17
CA PRO A 412 30.81 -10.40 -2.96
C PRO A 412 30.42 -11.87 -3.18
N ARG A 413 30.91 -12.74 -2.29
CA ARG A 413 30.56 -14.17 -2.27
C ARG A 413 29.03 -14.33 -2.28
N ALA A 414 28.54 -15.38 -2.94
CA ALA A 414 27.14 -15.78 -2.94
C ALA A 414 26.57 -15.75 -1.51
N PRO A 415 25.27 -15.41 -1.33
CA PRO A 415 24.67 -15.29 0.00
C PRO A 415 24.94 -16.57 0.81
N GLY A 416 25.79 -16.45 1.84
CA GLY A 416 26.13 -17.55 2.73
C GLY A 416 24.99 -17.87 3.69
N LYS A 417 25.19 -18.86 4.57
CA LYS A 417 24.24 -19.26 5.64
C LYS A 417 23.67 -18.07 6.45
N ARG A 418 24.37 -16.93 6.48
CA ARG A 418 23.93 -15.67 7.13
C ARG A 418 22.61 -15.10 6.59
N SER A 419 22.27 -15.28 5.30
CA SER A 419 20.99 -14.78 4.76
C SER A 419 19.78 -15.58 5.24
N LEU A 420 19.95 -16.88 5.49
CA LEU A 420 18.89 -17.74 6.04
C LEU A 420 18.58 -17.38 7.50
N TRP A 421 19.60 -17.04 8.30
CA TRP A 421 19.39 -16.55 9.67
C TRP A 421 18.67 -15.20 9.69
N GLY A 422 18.99 -14.29 8.75
CA GLY A 422 18.25 -13.03 8.60
C GLY A 422 16.78 -13.25 8.26
N LEU A 423 16.48 -14.17 7.33
CA LEU A 423 15.10 -14.54 7.02
C LEU A 423 14.40 -15.18 8.23
N ALA A 424 15.06 -16.09 8.95
CA ALA A 424 14.51 -16.70 10.15
C ALA A 424 14.22 -15.67 11.25
N PHE A 425 15.12 -14.69 11.46
CA PHE A 425 14.90 -13.58 12.37
C PHE A 425 13.65 -12.78 11.98
N VAL A 426 13.51 -12.39 10.71
CA VAL A 426 12.34 -11.63 10.27
C VAL A 426 11.05 -12.43 10.45
N VAL A 427 11.05 -13.73 10.14
CA VAL A 427 9.86 -14.59 10.34
C VAL A 427 9.50 -14.67 11.83
N VAL A 428 10.48 -14.94 12.70
CA VAL A 428 10.26 -15.03 14.16
C VAL A 428 9.78 -13.70 14.72
N ALA A 429 10.43 -12.59 14.38
CA ALA A 429 10.04 -11.26 14.82
C ALA A 429 8.63 -10.88 14.32
N THR A 430 8.30 -11.20 13.06
CA THR A 430 6.94 -10.99 12.54
C THR A 430 5.92 -11.80 13.34
N CYS A 431 6.17 -13.09 13.56
CA CYS A 431 5.28 -13.93 14.37
C CYS A 431 5.13 -13.43 15.82
N ALA A 432 6.19 -12.86 16.40
CA ALA A 432 6.16 -12.27 17.74
C ALA A 432 5.39 -10.94 17.79
N LEU A 433 5.43 -10.13 16.73
CA LEU A 433 4.78 -8.81 16.65
C LEU A 433 3.30 -8.87 16.24
N VAL A 434 2.88 -9.88 15.49
CA VAL A 434 1.49 -10.03 15.02
C VAL A 434 0.44 -9.97 16.15
N PRO A 435 0.61 -10.62 17.31
CA PRO A 435 -0.35 -10.50 18.42
C PRO A 435 -0.47 -9.07 18.98
N PHE A 436 0.60 -8.29 18.95
CA PHE A 436 0.58 -6.90 19.42
C PHE A 436 -0.08 -5.96 18.42
N ALA A 437 -0.03 -6.28 17.12
CA ALA A 437 -0.65 -5.45 16.08
C ALA A 437 -2.17 -5.29 16.25
N SER A 438 -2.86 -6.25 16.90
CA SER A 438 -4.30 -6.13 17.21
C SER A 438 -4.61 -5.25 18.43
N HIS A 439 -3.59 -4.82 19.18
CA HIS A 439 -3.73 -3.99 20.39
C HIS A 439 -3.49 -2.49 20.12
N VAL A 440 -3.40 -2.08 18.85
CA VAL A 440 -3.21 -0.68 18.50
C VAL A 440 -4.52 0.08 18.73
N GLU A 441 -4.49 1.03 19.65
CA GLU A 441 -5.61 1.92 19.95
C GLU A 441 -5.45 3.26 19.21
N PHE A 442 -6.56 3.90 18.87
CA PHE A 442 -6.57 5.24 18.28
C PHE A 442 -6.96 6.28 19.33
N ASP A 443 -6.13 7.30 19.53
CA ASP A 443 -6.41 8.44 20.41
C ASP A 443 -7.15 9.53 19.61
N GLY A 444 -8.46 9.62 19.85
CA GLY A 444 -9.36 10.57 19.22
C GLY A 444 -9.49 11.90 19.95
N ASP A 445 -8.78 12.11 21.06
CA ASP A 445 -8.89 13.35 21.83
C ASP A 445 -7.91 14.42 21.31
N PRO A 446 -8.38 15.47 20.60
CA PRO A 446 -7.51 16.51 20.07
C PRO A 446 -6.76 17.27 21.17
N GLU A 447 -7.25 17.26 22.42
CA GLU A 447 -6.59 17.96 23.53
C GLU A 447 -5.30 17.30 23.99
N ARG A 448 -5.21 15.96 23.90
CA ARG A 448 -3.98 15.22 24.23
C ARG A 448 -2.87 15.43 23.22
N ILE A 449 -3.24 15.83 22.01
CA ILE A 449 -2.35 16.08 20.88
C ILE A 449 -1.93 17.57 20.83
N SER A 450 -2.70 18.45 21.48
CA SER A 450 -2.44 19.89 21.54
C SER A 450 -1.36 20.22 22.57
N TRP A 451 -0.52 21.19 22.23
CA TRP A 451 0.40 21.79 23.17
C TRP A 451 -0.31 22.90 23.97
N ILE A 452 -0.28 22.78 25.30
CA ILE A 452 -0.87 23.75 26.23
C ILE A 452 0.25 24.31 27.12
N PRO A 453 0.55 25.63 27.03
CA PRO A 453 1.45 26.32 27.94
C PRO A 453 1.08 26.14 29.42
N ASP A 454 2.07 26.19 30.30
CA ASP A 454 1.87 25.90 31.73
C ASP A 454 0.94 26.90 32.44
N ASP A 455 0.98 28.17 32.05
CA ASP A 455 0.11 29.25 32.56
C ASP A 455 -1.36 29.04 32.13
N MET A 456 -1.60 28.71 30.86
CA MET A 456 -2.92 28.39 30.33
C MET A 456 -3.48 27.10 30.93
N ARG A 457 -2.62 26.09 31.16
CA ARG A 457 -2.99 24.83 31.81
C ARG A 457 -3.40 25.06 33.26
N ALA A 458 -2.60 25.83 34.01
CA ALA A 458 -2.90 26.18 35.38
C ALA A 458 -4.22 26.98 35.50
N LEU A 459 -4.46 27.92 34.58
CA LEU A 459 -5.73 28.66 34.51
C LEU A 459 -6.92 27.71 34.24
N ARG A 460 -6.80 26.83 33.24
CA ARG A 460 -7.85 25.84 32.92
C ARG A 460 -8.16 24.93 34.11
N ASP A 461 -7.14 24.34 34.73
CA ASP A 461 -7.32 23.38 35.82
C ASP A 461 -8.02 24.04 37.03
N ARG A 462 -7.77 25.34 37.26
CA ARG A 462 -8.47 26.15 38.27
C ARG A 462 -9.91 26.52 37.88
N LEU A 463 -10.17 26.77 36.59
CA LEU A 463 -11.52 27.05 36.09
C LEU A 463 -12.42 25.80 36.09
N GLU A 464 -11.85 24.61 35.85
CA GLU A 464 -12.63 23.39 35.64
C GLU A 464 -12.87 22.54 36.90
N GLY A 465 -12.00 22.60 37.92
CA GLY A 465 -12.16 21.86 39.19
C GLY A 465 -12.14 20.31 39.09
N GLU A 466 -11.73 19.60 40.16
CA GLU A 466 -11.40 18.16 40.07
C GLU A 466 -12.55 17.14 40.28
N LYS A 467 -13.75 17.48 40.83
CA LYS A 467 -14.65 16.43 41.38
C LYS A 467 -16.13 16.35 40.97
N ASP A 468 -16.79 17.40 40.47
CA ASP A 468 -18.21 17.36 40.06
C ASP A 468 -18.41 17.93 38.64
N ARG A 469 -17.76 17.30 37.66
CA ARG A 469 -17.56 17.85 36.32
C ARG A 469 -18.84 17.76 35.47
N LEU A 470 -19.68 18.81 35.53
CA LEU A 470 -20.76 19.02 34.57
C LEU A 470 -20.15 19.25 33.18
N VAL A 471 -20.67 18.55 32.18
CA VAL A 471 -20.22 18.63 30.78
C VAL A 471 -21.21 19.51 30.00
N PRO A 472 -20.72 20.46 29.19
CA PRO A 472 -21.57 21.18 28.26
C PRO A 472 -22.10 20.21 27.18
N VAL A 473 -23.42 20.10 27.11
CA VAL A 473 -24.15 19.34 26.09
C VAL A 473 -24.99 20.33 25.29
N LEU A 474 -24.92 20.25 23.97
CA LEU A 474 -25.72 21.04 23.06
C LEU A 474 -26.87 20.17 22.54
N VAL A 475 -28.09 20.67 22.66
CA VAL A 475 -29.28 20.03 22.13
C VAL A 475 -29.76 20.88 20.96
N GLU A 476 -29.94 20.28 19.79
CA GLU A 476 -30.30 20.98 18.56
C GLU A 476 -31.61 20.50 17.95
N GLY A 477 -32.31 21.41 17.28
CA GLY A 477 -33.40 21.14 16.35
C GLY A 477 -33.06 21.71 14.98
N HIS A 478 -33.25 20.95 13.92
CA HIS A 478 -33.04 21.38 12.53
C HIS A 478 -34.36 21.43 11.77
N ALA A 479 -34.61 22.56 11.10
CA ALA A 479 -35.80 22.74 10.27
C ALA A 479 -35.59 23.81 9.18
N SER A 480 -36.62 24.11 8.39
CA SER A 480 -36.53 25.14 7.33
C SER A 480 -36.65 26.56 7.88
N SER A 481 -37.16 26.71 9.11
CA SER A 481 -37.29 27.99 9.81
C SER A 481 -36.95 27.86 11.30
N ALA A 482 -36.59 28.98 11.93
CA ALA A 482 -36.31 29.01 13.37
C ALA A 482 -37.53 28.56 14.20
N ASP A 483 -38.74 28.93 13.77
CA ASP A 483 -39.98 28.56 14.48
C ASP A 483 -40.25 27.04 14.39
N GLU A 484 -40.09 26.43 13.22
CA GLU A 484 -40.20 24.97 13.06
C GLU A 484 -39.17 24.22 13.93
N ALA A 485 -37.94 24.75 14.04
CA ALA A 485 -36.91 24.18 14.90
C ALA A 485 -37.28 24.28 16.39
N ARG A 486 -37.92 25.38 16.81
CA ARG A 486 -38.49 25.51 18.17
C ARG A 486 -39.59 24.48 18.42
N VAL A 487 -40.49 24.25 17.47
CA VAL A 487 -41.56 23.23 17.60
C VAL A 487 -40.98 21.83 17.82
N LEU A 488 -39.90 21.48 17.12
CA LEU A 488 -39.22 20.20 17.30
C LEU A 488 -38.60 20.07 18.69
N LEU A 489 -37.90 21.12 19.15
CA LEU A 489 -37.27 21.14 20.47
C LEU A 489 -38.29 21.15 21.61
N GLU A 490 -39.42 21.84 21.47
CA GLU A 490 -40.53 21.81 22.43
C GLU A 490 -41.10 20.40 22.56
N ARG A 491 -41.35 19.71 21.44
CA ARG A 491 -41.80 18.31 21.45
C ARG A 491 -40.79 17.39 22.11
N ALA A 492 -39.52 17.46 21.74
CA ALA A 492 -38.49 16.62 22.34
C ALA A 492 -38.33 16.88 23.85
N THR A 493 -38.37 18.15 24.27
CA THR A 493 -38.33 18.54 25.69
C THR A 493 -39.55 18.01 26.45
N ALA A 494 -40.75 18.11 25.85
CA ALA A 494 -41.97 17.59 26.46
C ALA A 494 -41.89 16.06 26.65
N HIS A 495 -41.36 15.32 25.68
CA HIS A 495 -41.15 13.86 25.81
C HIS A 495 -40.21 13.52 26.98
N VAL A 496 -39.09 14.25 27.12
CA VAL A 496 -38.14 14.06 28.23
C VAL A 496 -38.81 14.35 29.57
N ARG A 497 -39.60 15.42 29.67
CA ARG A 497 -40.34 15.78 30.89
C ARG A 497 -41.44 14.76 31.22
N HIS A 498 -42.20 14.30 30.23
CA HIS A 498 -43.24 13.27 30.42
C HIS A 498 -42.68 11.92 30.85
N ALA A 499 -41.47 11.58 30.43
CA ALA A 499 -40.76 10.38 30.87
C ALA A 499 -40.24 10.47 32.33
N GLY A 500 -40.50 11.58 33.04
CA GLY A 500 -40.06 11.78 34.42
C GLY A 500 -38.61 12.23 34.56
N HIS A 501 -37.99 12.68 33.46
CA HIS A 501 -36.59 13.09 33.41
C HIS A 501 -36.40 14.61 33.38
N ASP A 502 -37.26 15.38 34.06
CA ASP A 502 -37.24 16.85 34.07
C ASP A 502 -35.86 17.43 34.50
N SER A 503 -35.12 16.70 35.34
CA SER A 503 -33.76 17.06 35.74
C SER A 503 -32.69 17.02 34.61
N LEU A 504 -33.02 16.46 33.43
CA LEU A 504 -32.13 16.44 32.26
C LEU A 504 -32.28 17.69 31.39
N VAL A 505 -33.40 18.41 31.48
CA VAL A 505 -33.72 19.61 30.70
C VAL A 505 -34.22 20.73 31.63
N PRO A 506 -33.37 21.17 32.60
CA PRO A 506 -33.79 22.04 33.68
C PRO A 506 -34.28 23.42 33.20
N LEU A 507 -33.73 23.95 32.11
CA LEU A 507 -34.26 25.12 31.41
C LEU A 507 -33.87 25.00 29.94
N MET A 508 -34.85 25.12 29.03
CA MET A 508 -34.62 25.17 27.59
C MET A 508 -34.90 26.59 27.07
N PRO A 509 -34.22 27.05 26.00
CA PRO A 509 -34.52 28.33 25.37
C PRO A 509 -36.00 28.46 24.97
N THR A 510 -36.64 27.37 24.58
CA THR A 510 -38.06 27.30 24.23
C THR A 510 -39.01 27.49 25.43
N ASP A 511 -38.52 27.39 26.67
CA ASP A 511 -39.30 27.76 27.85
C ASP A 511 -39.49 29.28 27.95
N LEU A 512 -38.47 30.05 27.54
CA LEU A 512 -38.44 31.52 27.52
C LEU A 512 -38.83 32.13 26.17
N HIS A 513 -38.54 31.44 25.07
CA HIS A 513 -38.88 31.83 23.70
C HIS A 513 -39.63 30.68 23.01
N PRO A 514 -40.93 30.49 23.33
CA PRO A 514 -41.72 29.43 22.73
C PRO A 514 -41.95 29.61 21.22
N SER A 515 -42.31 28.51 20.54
CA SER A 515 -42.76 28.56 19.14
C SER A 515 -44.11 29.27 18.99
N GLY A 516 -44.46 29.70 17.77
CA GLY A 516 -45.77 30.30 17.50
C GLY A 516 -46.95 29.39 17.90
N SER A 517 -46.82 28.07 17.65
CA SER A 517 -47.78 27.08 18.15
C SER A 517 -47.76 26.93 19.66
N GLY A 518 -46.56 26.99 20.28
CA GLY A 518 -46.38 26.96 21.72
C GLY A 518 -47.10 28.13 22.39
N VAL A 519 -46.87 29.36 21.95
CA VAL A 519 -47.57 30.57 22.43
C VAL A 519 -49.08 30.39 22.37
N THR A 520 -49.60 29.92 21.22
CA THR A 520 -51.04 29.68 21.03
C THR A 520 -51.57 28.68 22.05
N GLU A 521 -50.84 27.59 22.32
CA GLU A 521 -51.23 26.59 23.32
C GLU A 521 -51.20 27.17 24.75
N ARG A 522 -50.15 27.91 25.11
CA ARG A 522 -50.02 28.52 26.44
C ARG A 522 -51.13 29.55 26.69
N MET A 523 -51.42 30.39 25.71
CA MET A 523 -52.53 31.34 25.74
C MET A 523 -53.88 30.64 25.84
N ALA A 524 -54.13 29.58 25.08
CA ALA A 524 -55.36 28.80 25.16
C ALA A 524 -55.58 28.20 26.57
N ARG A 525 -54.51 27.79 27.26
CA ARG A 525 -54.59 27.33 28.67
C ARG A 525 -54.91 28.47 29.63
N TRP A 526 -54.34 29.65 29.41
CA TRP A 526 -54.67 30.85 30.19
C TRP A 526 -56.14 31.24 30.02
N ASP A 527 -56.60 31.33 28.77
CA ASP A 527 -57.98 31.68 28.42
C ASP A 527 -58.99 30.65 28.92
N ALA A 528 -58.63 29.36 28.99
CA ALA A 528 -59.49 28.34 29.59
C ALA A 528 -59.76 28.60 31.09
N VAL A 529 -58.82 29.25 31.79
CA VAL A 529 -58.94 29.55 33.23
C VAL A 529 -59.51 30.94 33.48
N PHE A 530 -58.99 31.95 32.79
CA PHE A 530 -59.30 33.37 33.04
C PHE A 530 -60.12 34.03 31.93
N GLY A 531 -60.39 33.35 30.82
CA GLY A 531 -61.15 33.92 29.72
C GLY A 531 -62.61 34.25 30.07
N GLY A 532 -63.17 35.25 29.39
CA GLY A 532 -64.57 35.65 29.52
C GLY A 532 -64.93 36.13 30.93
N THR A 533 -66.03 35.61 31.49
CA THR A 533 -66.55 36.05 32.80
C THR A 533 -65.71 35.58 33.99
N ASN A 534 -64.84 34.59 33.82
CA ASN A 534 -63.99 34.06 34.89
C ASN A 534 -62.89 35.06 35.29
N GLY A 535 -62.27 35.76 34.33
CA GLY A 535 -61.25 36.78 34.58
C GLY A 535 -61.80 37.98 35.33
N ALA A 536 -62.97 38.49 34.92
CA ALA A 536 -63.66 39.57 35.62
C ALA A 536 -64.04 39.19 37.06
N ARG A 537 -64.47 37.94 37.28
CA ARG A 537 -64.76 37.40 38.61
C ARG A 537 -63.49 37.31 39.47
N PHE A 538 -62.40 36.82 38.90
CA PHE A 538 -61.12 36.68 39.60
C PHE A 538 -60.50 38.04 39.94
N GLN A 539 -60.60 39.01 39.02
CA GLN A 539 -60.22 40.40 39.26
C GLN A 539 -61.00 41.01 40.44
N HIS A 540 -62.31 40.76 40.51
CA HIS A 540 -63.13 41.23 41.63
C HIS A 540 -62.69 40.61 42.96
N TRP A 541 -62.39 39.30 42.99
CA TRP A 541 -61.88 38.62 44.19
C TRP A 541 -60.53 39.18 44.65
N VAL A 542 -59.60 39.43 43.73
CA VAL A 542 -58.28 40.02 44.05
C VAL A 542 -58.43 41.44 44.60
N GLN A 543 -59.29 42.28 44.00
CA GLN A 543 -59.54 43.64 44.49
C GLN A 543 -60.19 43.67 45.87
N GLN A 544 -61.16 42.78 46.12
CA GLN A 544 -61.82 42.65 47.43
C GLN A 544 -60.83 42.19 48.51
N ALA A 545 -60.02 41.18 48.21
CA ALA A 545 -58.97 40.70 49.10
C ALA A 545 -57.88 41.75 49.35
N ALA A 546 -57.46 42.49 48.33
CA ALA A 546 -56.49 43.57 48.44
C ALA A 546 -56.96 44.67 49.40
N ALA A 547 -58.22 45.10 49.27
CA ALA A 547 -58.82 46.08 50.18
C ALA A 547 -58.93 45.55 51.63
N HIS A 548 -59.31 44.29 51.81
CA HIS A 548 -59.39 43.63 53.12
C HIS A 548 -58.03 43.58 53.84
N HIS A 549 -56.95 43.31 53.10
CA HIS A 549 -55.59 43.24 53.65
C HIS A 549 -54.84 44.58 53.67
N GLY A 550 -55.48 45.69 53.28
CA GLY A 550 -54.95 47.06 53.42
C GLY A 550 -54.06 47.54 52.27
N PHE A 551 -54.13 46.91 51.10
CA PHE A 551 -53.47 47.39 49.88
C PHE A 551 -54.26 48.53 49.22
N VAL A 552 -53.56 49.42 48.50
CA VAL A 552 -54.20 50.44 47.66
C VAL A 552 -54.96 49.78 46.49
N PRO A 553 -56.05 50.38 45.97
CA PRO A 553 -56.92 49.75 44.97
C PRO A 553 -56.20 49.20 43.73
N ASP A 554 -55.11 49.84 43.31
CA ASP A 554 -54.33 49.49 42.11
C ASP A 554 -53.04 48.70 42.42
N ALA A 555 -52.84 48.23 43.65
CA ALA A 555 -51.59 47.55 44.05
C ALA A 555 -51.26 46.33 43.17
N PHE A 556 -52.29 45.61 42.70
CA PHE A 556 -52.17 44.43 41.84
C PHE A 556 -52.55 44.71 40.38
N ALA A 557 -52.61 45.98 39.96
CA ALA A 557 -53.06 46.38 38.62
C ALA A 557 -52.19 45.77 37.49
N SER A 558 -50.93 45.44 37.77
CA SER A 558 -50.05 44.72 36.83
C SER A 558 -50.57 43.31 36.51
N PHE A 559 -51.00 42.57 37.54
CA PHE A 559 -51.58 41.24 37.40
C PHE A 559 -53.00 41.29 36.81
N THR A 560 -53.88 42.13 37.37
CA THR A 560 -55.30 42.12 37.00
C THR A 560 -55.56 42.60 35.57
N ARG A 561 -54.70 43.46 35.00
CA ARG A 561 -54.78 43.87 33.58
C ARG A 561 -54.59 42.70 32.61
N GLN A 562 -53.86 41.65 33.03
CA GLN A 562 -53.57 40.48 32.20
C GLN A 562 -54.68 39.40 32.25
N LEU A 563 -55.71 39.57 33.09
CA LEU A 563 -56.88 38.68 33.19
C LEU A 563 -57.97 39.00 32.15
N GLY A 564 -57.82 40.08 31.39
CA GLY A 564 -58.72 40.51 30.30
C GLY A 564 -58.25 40.04 28.93
N ASP A 565 -58.56 40.79 27.86
CA ASP A 565 -58.13 40.45 26.49
C ASP A 565 -56.61 40.29 26.43
N ALA A 566 -56.16 39.10 26.02
CA ALA A 566 -54.75 38.76 25.99
C ALA A 566 -54.01 39.67 24.98
N GLN A 567 -52.96 40.34 25.45
CA GLN A 567 -52.08 41.13 24.58
C GLN A 567 -51.33 40.21 23.61
N ALA A 568 -51.04 40.72 22.41
CA ALA A 568 -50.16 40.03 21.47
C ALA A 568 -48.80 39.80 22.14
N TRP A 569 -48.33 38.56 22.11
CA TRP A 569 -47.03 38.20 22.67
C TRP A 569 -45.92 38.63 21.71
N GLU A 570 -44.98 39.42 22.21
CA GLU A 570 -43.71 39.71 21.54
C GLU A 570 -42.55 39.42 22.50
N PRO A 571 -41.50 38.73 22.04
CA PRO A 571 -40.36 38.40 22.89
C PRO A 571 -39.54 39.65 23.20
N ASP A 572 -39.35 39.95 24.48
CA ASP A 572 -38.53 41.05 24.95
C ASP A 572 -37.03 40.76 24.79
N SER A 573 -36.25 41.79 24.45
CA SER A 573 -34.80 41.69 24.29
C SER A 573 -34.06 41.17 25.53
N ALA A 574 -34.50 41.51 26.75
CA ALA A 574 -33.91 41.01 27.99
C ALA A 574 -34.16 39.50 28.18
N VAL A 575 -35.37 39.04 27.85
CA VAL A 575 -35.75 37.61 27.90
C VAL A 575 -35.01 36.82 26.81
N LEU A 576 -34.90 37.38 25.61
CA LEU A 576 -34.12 36.79 24.51
C LEU A 576 -32.62 36.68 24.85
N ASN A 577 -32.06 37.66 25.53
CA ASN A 577 -30.66 37.62 25.96
C ASN A 577 -30.41 36.53 27.02
N LEU A 578 -31.41 36.22 27.86
CA LEU A 578 -31.33 35.16 28.87
C LEU A 578 -31.73 33.78 28.38
N SER A 579 -32.46 33.67 27.26
CA SER A 579 -32.88 32.38 26.69
C SER A 579 -31.70 31.48 26.32
N GLY A 580 -30.53 32.08 26.07
CA GLY A 580 -29.33 31.37 25.65
C GLY A 580 -29.51 30.67 24.30
N GLU A 581 -30.51 31.10 23.52
CA GLU A 581 -30.86 30.54 22.23
C GLU A 581 -29.77 30.83 21.20
N VAL A 582 -29.31 29.79 20.53
CA VAL A 582 -28.31 29.89 19.47
C VAL A 582 -28.97 29.52 18.15
N VAL A 583 -29.07 30.48 17.24
CA VAL A 583 -29.58 30.25 15.89
C VAL A 583 -28.42 30.27 14.91
N ALA A 584 -28.24 29.17 14.17
CA ALA A 584 -27.28 29.06 13.08
C ALA A 584 -27.99 28.76 11.76
N HIS A 585 -27.46 29.31 10.67
CA HIS A 585 -27.94 29.02 9.32
C HIS A 585 -26.94 28.11 8.61
N THR A 586 -27.39 26.95 8.15
CA THR A 586 -26.57 25.98 7.42
C THR A 586 -27.22 25.68 6.07
N GLY A 587 -26.79 26.40 5.03
CA GLY A 587 -27.43 26.30 3.71
C GLY A 587 -28.88 26.80 3.74
N ASN A 588 -29.84 25.92 3.42
CA ASN A 588 -31.28 26.22 3.48
C ASN A 588 -31.94 25.83 4.81
N GLU A 589 -31.17 25.31 5.78
CA GLU A 589 -31.69 24.85 7.07
C GLU A 589 -31.31 25.82 8.20
N VAL A 590 -32.21 25.96 9.16
CA VAL A 590 -32.01 26.70 10.42
C VAL A 590 -31.79 25.66 11.53
N VAL A 591 -30.67 25.80 12.23
CA VAL A 591 -30.35 24.99 13.40
C VAL A 591 -30.51 25.86 14.63
N LEU A 592 -31.40 25.45 15.53
CA LEU A 592 -31.59 26.07 16.83
C LEU A 592 -30.98 25.19 17.88
N ALA A 593 -30.16 25.75 18.77
CA ALA A 593 -29.46 24.98 19.78
C ALA A 593 -29.57 25.57 21.18
N ALA A 594 -29.60 24.67 22.16
CA ALA A 594 -29.69 24.92 23.58
C ALA A 594 -28.48 24.30 24.30
N ARG A 595 -27.82 25.07 25.17
CA ARG A 595 -26.68 24.60 25.95
C ARG A 595 -27.12 24.15 27.34
N LEU A 596 -26.89 22.88 27.65
CA LEU A 596 -27.18 22.24 28.94
C LEU A 596 -25.88 21.87 29.67
N MET A 597 -25.90 21.94 31.00
CA MET A 597 -24.80 21.45 31.86
C MET A 597 -25.24 20.17 32.54
N LEU A 598 -24.63 19.04 32.19
CA LEU A 598 -25.07 17.73 32.67
C LEU A 598 -23.90 16.85 33.15
N PRO A 599 -24.09 16.05 34.21
CA PRO A 599 -23.14 14.99 34.57
C PRO A 599 -22.94 13.98 33.42
N PRO A 600 -21.73 13.45 33.20
CA PRO A 600 -21.43 12.53 32.09
C PRO A 600 -22.33 11.28 32.03
N ASP A 601 -22.72 10.75 33.19
CA ASP A 601 -23.58 9.57 33.35
C ASP A 601 -25.01 9.81 32.85
N ARG A 602 -25.45 11.07 32.76
CA ARG A 602 -26.80 11.45 32.34
C ARG A 602 -26.93 11.77 30.85
N ILE A 603 -25.81 11.92 30.15
CA ILE A 603 -25.80 12.30 28.72
C ILE A 603 -26.45 11.22 27.85
N ALA A 604 -26.14 9.95 28.09
CA ALA A 604 -26.68 8.84 27.28
C ALA A 604 -28.22 8.77 27.31
N GLY A 605 -28.83 9.02 28.48
CA GLY A 605 -30.30 9.06 28.60
C GLY A 605 -30.93 10.24 27.87
N LEU A 606 -30.23 11.39 27.80
CA LEU A 606 -30.67 12.53 27.00
C LEU A 606 -30.59 12.22 25.50
N GLU A 607 -29.52 11.58 25.04
CA GLU A 607 -29.37 11.19 23.63
C GLU A 607 -30.49 10.23 23.17
N GLU A 608 -30.81 9.22 23.99
CA GLU A 608 -31.88 8.26 23.70
C GLU A 608 -33.26 8.93 23.64
N ALA A 609 -33.52 9.90 24.52
CA ALA A 609 -34.79 10.62 24.56
C ALA A 609 -34.97 11.55 23.34
N PHE A 610 -33.94 12.29 22.95
CA PHE A 610 -34.00 13.18 21.79
C PHE A 610 -33.98 12.41 20.46
N ALA A 611 -33.39 11.20 20.41
CA ALA A 611 -33.43 10.37 19.20
C ALA A 611 -34.85 9.93 18.78
N GLN A 612 -35.85 10.04 19.66
CA GLN A 612 -37.24 9.70 19.36
C GLN A 612 -37.95 10.74 18.49
N GLU A 613 -37.44 11.97 18.42
CA GLU A 613 -37.98 13.07 17.60
C GLU A 613 -37.09 13.32 16.38
N PRO A 614 -37.51 12.90 15.17
CA PRO A 614 -36.79 13.18 13.93
C PRO A 614 -36.71 14.70 13.73
N GLY A 615 -35.52 15.22 13.48
CA GLY A 615 -35.32 16.66 13.46
C GLY A 615 -34.46 17.19 14.61
N THR A 616 -34.20 16.37 15.63
CA THR A 616 -33.46 16.79 16.82
C THR A 616 -32.17 15.99 17.03
N GLY A 617 -31.23 16.58 17.77
CA GLY A 617 -29.92 15.99 18.01
C GLY A 617 -29.32 16.42 19.33
N VAL A 618 -28.41 15.58 19.84
CA VAL A 618 -27.60 15.89 21.02
C VAL A 618 -26.13 15.81 20.61
N LEU A 619 -25.43 16.92 20.83
CA LEU A 619 -24.03 17.14 20.49
C LEU A 619 -23.25 17.41 21.76
N HIS A 620 -22.17 16.68 21.96
CA HIS A 620 -21.23 16.95 23.03
C HIS A 620 -19.82 16.58 22.56
N ARG A 621 -18.83 17.15 23.25
CA ARG A 621 -17.42 17.04 22.87
C ARG A 621 -16.96 15.59 22.65
N HIS A 622 -17.34 14.67 23.56
CA HIS A 622 -16.94 13.27 23.45
C HIS A 622 -17.51 12.55 22.21
N LYS A 623 -18.78 12.80 21.85
CA LYS A 623 -19.41 12.23 20.65
C LYS A 623 -18.75 12.75 19.38
N LEU A 624 -18.44 14.05 19.36
CA LEU A 624 -17.70 14.67 18.26
C LEU A 624 -16.31 14.05 18.10
N GLY A 625 -15.57 13.90 19.20
CA GLY A 625 -14.26 13.23 19.20
C GLY A 625 -14.34 11.79 18.68
N LYS A 626 -15.34 11.02 19.12
CA LYS A 626 -15.60 9.65 18.65
C LYS A 626 -15.97 9.61 17.16
N ARG A 627 -16.78 10.55 16.68
CA ARG A 627 -17.16 10.65 15.26
C ARG A 627 -15.98 11.04 14.38
N MET A 628 -15.20 12.03 14.81
CA MET A 628 -13.94 12.40 14.16
C MET A 628 -12.99 11.21 14.10
N GLN A 629 -12.84 10.48 15.20
CA GLN A 629 -12.03 9.25 15.24
C GLN A 629 -12.51 8.21 14.23
N GLN A 630 -13.83 7.98 14.11
CA GLN A 630 -14.37 7.05 13.11
C GLN A 630 -14.07 7.48 11.68
N LEU A 631 -14.35 8.75 11.34
CA LEU A 631 -14.08 9.30 10.01
C LEU A 631 -12.61 9.18 9.64
N VAL A 632 -11.73 9.54 10.57
CA VAL A 632 -10.28 9.49 10.39
C VAL A 632 -9.79 8.05 10.19
N ASN A 633 -10.37 7.08 10.91
CA ASN A 633 -10.04 5.67 10.77
C ASN A 633 -10.56 5.05 9.45
N ASP A 634 -11.77 5.43 9.01
CA ASP A 634 -12.35 4.97 7.75
C ASP A 634 -11.55 5.54 6.54
N ASP A 635 -11.20 6.82 6.61
CA ASP A 635 -10.32 7.47 5.63
C ASP A 635 -8.95 6.77 5.58
N LEU A 636 -8.38 6.45 6.75
CA LEU A 636 -7.11 5.73 6.88
C LEU A 636 -7.09 4.40 6.13
N ALA A 637 -8.04 3.51 6.46
CA ALA A 637 -8.13 2.20 5.86
C ALA A 637 -8.35 2.31 4.34
N GLY A 638 -9.20 3.26 3.93
CA GLY A 638 -9.46 3.56 2.54
C GLY A 638 -8.20 4.01 1.78
N ILE A 639 -7.45 4.98 2.31
CA ILE A 639 -6.22 5.51 1.71
C ILE A 639 -5.20 4.38 1.57
N LEU A 640 -4.90 3.66 2.65
CA LEU A 640 -3.86 2.63 2.68
C LEU A 640 -4.12 1.49 1.70
N TRP A 641 -5.37 1.04 1.60
CA TRP A 641 -5.75 0.00 0.63
C TRP A 641 -5.61 0.49 -0.81
N ARG A 642 -6.09 1.71 -1.11
CA ARG A 642 -5.99 2.30 -2.46
C ARG A 642 -4.53 2.53 -2.87
N THR A 643 -3.70 3.10 -2.00
CA THR A 643 -2.28 3.31 -2.28
C THR A 643 -1.56 1.97 -2.50
N SER A 644 -1.82 0.98 -1.65
CA SER A 644 -1.26 -0.37 -1.79
C SER A 644 -1.59 -1.01 -3.13
N LEU A 645 -2.85 -0.91 -3.57
CA LEU A 645 -3.29 -1.44 -4.86
C LEU A 645 -2.61 -0.71 -6.02
N ILE A 646 -2.56 0.62 -5.98
CA ILE A 646 -1.95 1.43 -7.04
C ILE A 646 -0.46 1.11 -7.18
N VAL A 647 0.28 1.08 -6.06
CA VAL A 647 1.72 0.74 -6.05
C VAL A 647 1.93 -0.68 -6.57
N PHE A 648 1.14 -1.66 -6.10
CA PHE A 648 1.25 -3.04 -6.59
C PHE A 648 0.99 -3.15 -8.11
N LEU A 649 -0.02 -2.45 -8.63
CA LEU A 649 -0.31 -2.42 -10.07
C LEU A 649 0.80 -1.75 -10.87
N ALA A 650 1.39 -0.65 -10.37
CA ALA A 650 2.52 0.02 -11.01
C ALA A 650 3.76 -0.91 -11.07
N LEU A 651 4.07 -1.62 -9.99
CA LEU A 651 5.13 -2.62 -9.95
C LEU A 651 4.84 -3.79 -10.92
N LEU A 652 3.59 -4.25 -10.97
CA LEU A 652 3.16 -5.33 -11.88
C LEU A 652 3.32 -4.93 -13.34
N ILE A 653 2.93 -3.71 -13.72
CA ILE A 653 3.06 -3.19 -15.09
C ILE A 653 4.54 -3.08 -15.46
N THR A 654 5.36 -2.52 -14.58
CA THR A 654 6.78 -2.28 -14.89
C THR A 654 7.59 -3.57 -14.98
N TYR A 655 7.41 -4.49 -14.04
CA TYR A 655 8.12 -5.78 -14.09
C TYR A 655 7.49 -6.79 -15.06
N GLY A 656 6.19 -6.64 -15.38
CA GLY A 656 5.41 -7.52 -16.26
C GLY A 656 5.25 -8.96 -15.75
N ARG A 657 5.59 -9.21 -14.48
CA ARG A 657 5.57 -10.52 -13.81
C ARG A 657 5.11 -10.34 -12.38
N ILE A 658 4.05 -11.05 -12.00
CA ILE A 658 3.48 -10.98 -10.65
C ILE A 658 4.47 -11.43 -9.57
N GLU A 659 5.38 -12.35 -9.88
CA GLU A 659 6.38 -12.84 -8.93
C GLU A 659 7.35 -11.74 -8.51
N LEU A 660 7.78 -10.91 -9.47
CA LEU A 660 8.68 -9.78 -9.20
C LEU A 660 7.97 -8.67 -8.43
N ALA A 661 6.71 -8.39 -8.79
CA ALA A 661 5.88 -7.46 -8.05
C ALA A 661 5.67 -7.92 -6.60
N LEU A 662 5.35 -9.19 -6.36
CA LEU A 662 5.19 -9.77 -5.02
C LEU A 662 6.49 -9.77 -4.21
N ILE A 663 7.62 -10.16 -4.81
CA ILE A 663 8.93 -10.14 -4.14
C ILE A 663 9.32 -8.71 -3.72
N THR A 664 8.96 -7.71 -4.54
CA THR A 664 9.25 -6.30 -4.26
C THR A 664 8.25 -5.69 -3.27
N PHE A 665 6.98 -6.09 -3.31
CA PHE A 665 5.92 -5.55 -2.45
C PHE A 665 5.89 -6.19 -1.04
N LEU A 666 6.28 -7.46 -0.90
CA LEU A 666 6.18 -8.18 0.38
C LEU A 666 6.94 -7.52 1.54
N PRO A 667 8.19 -7.01 1.39
CA PRO A 667 8.87 -6.30 2.46
C PRO A 667 8.10 -5.11 3.01
N MET A 668 7.39 -4.40 2.14
CA MET A 668 6.54 -3.27 2.52
C MET A 668 5.34 -3.71 3.36
N ALA A 669 4.66 -4.79 2.94
CA ALA A 669 3.55 -5.37 3.71
C ALA A 669 4.02 -5.89 5.09
N LEU A 670 5.19 -6.51 5.17
CA LEU A 670 5.78 -6.94 6.44
C LEU A 670 6.20 -5.75 7.31
N GLY A 671 6.72 -4.68 6.71
CA GLY A 671 7.06 -3.44 7.41
C GLY A 671 5.84 -2.84 8.09
N TRP A 672 4.68 -2.87 7.45
CA TRP A 672 3.42 -2.43 8.05
C TRP A 672 3.02 -3.25 9.29
N VAL A 673 3.14 -4.59 9.22
CA VAL A 673 2.90 -5.47 10.37
C VAL A 673 3.86 -5.13 11.52
N TRP A 674 5.12 -4.81 11.22
CA TRP A 674 6.09 -4.43 12.24
C TRP A 674 5.76 -3.09 12.88
N ILE A 675 5.34 -2.10 12.08
CA ILE A 675 4.92 -0.79 12.59
C ILE A 675 3.76 -0.95 13.57
N LEU A 676 2.69 -1.65 13.18
CA LEU A 676 1.55 -1.89 14.05
C LEU A 676 1.93 -2.70 15.30
N GLY A 677 2.73 -3.76 15.12
CA GLY A 677 3.19 -4.58 16.25
C GLY A 677 4.07 -3.81 17.24
N ILE A 678 4.96 -2.94 16.75
CA ILE A 678 5.78 -2.06 17.60
C ILE A 678 4.90 -1.05 18.34
N CYS A 679 3.94 -0.42 17.66
CA CYS A 679 2.99 0.49 18.30
C CYS A 679 2.19 -0.20 19.41
N GLY A 680 1.66 -1.41 19.15
CA GLY A 680 0.96 -2.19 20.17
C GLY A 680 1.86 -2.64 21.31
N LEU A 681 3.13 -2.97 21.04
CA LEU A 681 4.09 -3.38 22.06
C LEU A 681 4.48 -2.24 23.01
N PHE A 682 4.63 -1.02 22.50
CA PHE A 682 5.02 0.15 23.29
C PHE A 682 3.83 0.99 23.79
N GLY A 683 2.58 0.57 23.53
CA GLY A 683 1.38 1.30 23.93
C GLY A 683 1.25 2.67 23.25
N ILE A 684 1.69 2.77 21.99
CA ILE A 684 1.67 4.03 21.23
C ILE A 684 0.35 4.13 20.49
N HIS A 685 -0.45 5.11 20.90
CA HIS A 685 -1.75 5.37 20.27
C HIS A 685 -1.59 5.99 18.88
N PHE A 686 -2.39 5.51 17.93
CA PHE A 686 -2.52 6.10 16.61
C PHE A 686 -3.35 7.38 16.68
N ASN A 687 -2.99 8.41 15.90
CA ASN A 687 -3.73 9.66 15.84
C ASN A 687 -3.85 10.15 14.38
N ALA A 688 -4.61 11.22 14.16
CA ALA A 688 -4.85 11.78 12.83
C ALA A 688 -3.57 12.26 12.11
N VAL A 689 -2.52 12.64 12.86
CA VAL A 689 -1.24 13.08 12.29
C VAL A 689 -0.37 11.90 11.87
N ASN A 690 -0.48 10.76 12.56
CA ASN A 690 0.21 9.52 12.21
C ASN A 690 -0.21 8.96 10.84
N ILE A 691 -1.39 9.34 10.33
CA ILE A 691 -1.86 9.04 8.96
C ILE A 691 -0.84 9.48 7.92
N LEU A 692 -0.37 10.71 8.07
CA LEU A 692 0.59 11.28 7.15
C LEU A 692 1.86 10.44 7.10
N VAL A 693 2.32 10.01 8.28
CA VAL A 693 3.50 9.16 8.42
C VAL A 693 3.31 7.82 7.76
N CYS A 694 2.12 7.23 7.80
CA CYS A 694 1.86 5.95 7.13
C CYS A 694 2.03 6.06 5.62
N THR A 695 1.45 7.10 4.99
CA THR A 695 1.62 7.35 3.55
C THR A 695 3.08 7.65 3.21
N PHE A 696 3.78 8.39 4.06
CA PHE A 696 5.19 8.70 3.94
C PHE A 696 6.07 7.44 3.98
N VAL A 697 5.88 6.59 5.00
CA VAL A 697 6.62 5.34 5.17
C VAL A 697 6.35 4.37 4.02
N PHE A 698 5.11 4.34 3.52
CA PHE A 698 4.73 3.50 2.38
C PHE A 698 5.37 3.95 1.06
N GLY A 699 5.31 5.24 0.75
CA GLY A 699 5.84 5.82 -0.49
C GLY A 699 7.36 5.97 -0.55
N LEU A 700 8.07 5.77 0.56
CA LEU A 700 9.54 5.69 0.59
C LEU A 700 10.04 4.25 0.77
N GLY A 701 9.28 3.43 1.47
CA GLY A 701 9.61 2.02 1.67
C GLY A 701 9.63 1.23 0.37
N ASP A 702 8.76 1.58 -0.57
CA ASP A 702 8.72 0.99 -1.91
C ASP A 702 9.96 1.34 -2.73
N ASP A 703 10.51 2.57 -2.63
CA ASP A 703 11.77 2.96 -3.26
C ASP A 703 12.92 2.02 -2.84
N TYR A 704 13.06 1.77 -1.54
CA TYR A 704 14.08 0.84 -1.04
C TYR A 704 13.93 -0.55 -1.64
N CYS A 705 12.69 -1.01 -1.80
CA CYS A 705 12.39 -2.28 -2.42
C CYS A 705 12.65 -2.27 -3.93
N ILE A 706 12.28 -1.22 -4.65
CA ILE A 706 12.49 -1.07 -6.09
C ILE A 706 13.97 -1.09 -6.43
N PHE A 707 14.77 -0.25 -5.76
CA PHE A 707 16.21 -0.16 -6.00
C PHE A 707 16.95 -1.45 -5.61
N THR A 708 16.52 -2.12 -4.53
CA THR A 708 17.05 -3.45 -4.16
C THR A 708 16.70 -4.50 -5.23
N SER A 709 15.48 -4.48 -5.76
CA SER A 709 15.03 -5.40 -6.81
C SER A 709 15.81 -5.20 -8.10
N GLU A 710 16.02 -3.95 -8.50
CA GLU A 710 16.77 -3.61 -9.71
C GLU A 710 18.24 -4.03 -9.61
N GLY A 711 18.88 -3.84 -8.45
CA GLY A 711 20.23 -4.37 -8.21
C GLY A 711 20.31 -5.90 -8.34
N LEU A 712 19.32 -6.63 -7.82
CA LEU A 712 19.24 -8.09 -7.93
C LEU A 712 18.95 -8.55 -9.37
N LEU A 713 18.05 -7.86 -10.06
CA LEU A 713 17.70 -8.17 -11.45
C LEU A 713 18.83 -7.85 -12.42
N ALA A 714 19.56 -6.75 -12.23
CA ALA A 714 20.71 -6.40 -13.08
C ALA A 714 21.77 -7.51 -13.03
N ARG A 715 22.13 -7.94 -11.81
CA ARG A 715 23.03 -9.08 -11.60
C ARG A 715 22.51 -10.36 -12.23
N PHE A 716 21.21 -10.63 -12.11
CA PHE A 716 20.61 -11.79 -12.76
C PHE A 716 20.63 -11.68 -14.27
N ARG A 717 20.36 -10.50 -14.86
CA ARG A 717 20.20 -10.23 -16.29
C ARG A 717 21.50 -10.29 -17.05
N THR A 718 22.50 -9.52 -16.63
CA THR A 718 23.74 -9.27 -17.37
C THR A 718 24.99 -9.76 -16.64
N GLY A 719 24.86 -10.20 -15.39
CA GLY A 719 25.99 -10.60 -14.55
C GLY A 719 26.74 -9.45 -13.89
N GLU A 720 26.45 -8.20 -14.25
CA GLU A 720 27.04 -7.04 -13.62
C GLU A 720 26.55 -6.91 -12.16
N ASP A 721 27.49 -6.83 -11.20
CA ASP A 721 27.13 -6.76 -9.78
C ASP A 721 27.06 -5.31 -9.27
N HIS A 722 25.91 -4.68 -9.48
CA HIS A 722 25.63 -3.32 -8.97
C HIS A 722 25.06 -3.32 -7.55
N THR A 723 24.92 -4.49 -6.91
CA THR A 723 24.19 -4.63 -5.65
C THR A 723 24.79 -3.81 -4.52
N ARG A 724 26.12 -3.56 -4.51
CA ARG A 724 26.77 -2.69 -3.53
C ARG A 724 26.39 -1.22 -3.70
N SER A 725 26.36 -0.73 -4.93
CA SER A 725 25.97 0.67 -5.23
C SER A 725 24.53 0.92 -4.80
N PHE A 726 23.61 0.04 -5.22
CA PHE A 726 22.20 0.14 -4.83
C PHE A 726 22.02 0.02 -3.32
N ARG A 727 22.67 -0.95 -2.66
CA ARG A 727 22.59 -1.11 -1.20
C ARG A 727 23.17 0.10 -0.44
N GLY A 728 24.29 0.64 -0.90
CA GLY A 728 24.91 1.83 -0.32
C GLY A 728 24.00 3.05 -0.43
N ALA A 729 23.38 3.25 -1.59
CA ALA A 729 22.42 4.33 -1.81
C ALA A 729 21.18 4.19 -0.92
N VAL A 730 20.59 2.99 -0.85
CA VAL A 730 19.42 2.70 -0.01
C VAL A 730 19.72 2.91 1.48
N ILE A 731 20.87 2.43 1.98
CA ILE A 731 21.25 2.64 3.39
C ILE A 731 21.43 4.13 3.69
N LEU A 732 22.12 4.85 2.81
CA LEU A 732 22.41 6.27 3.03
C LEU A 732 21.12 7.10 3.01
N SER A 733 20.23 6.85 2.04
CA SER A 733 18.89 7.42 1.97
C SER A 733 18.07 7.13 3.23
N ALA A 734 17.99 5.86 3.66
CA ALA A 734 17.26 5.49 4.86
C ALA A 734 17.81 6.18 6.12
N VAL A 735 19.13 6.27 6.28
CA VAL A 735 19.76 6.98 7.41
C VAL A 735 19.41 8.47 7.38
N THR A 736 19.47 9.13 6.22
CA THR A 736 19.13 10.55 6.12
C THR A 736 17.65 10.82 6.35
N THR A 737 16.76 9.92 5.93
CA THR A 737 15.32 10.01 6.18
C THR A 737 14.99 9.76 7.66
N ILE A 738 15.66 8.80 8.30
CA ILE A 738 15.58 8.56 9.75
C ILE A 738 16.07 9.79 10.52
N ILE A 739 17.11 10.47 10.07
CA ILE A 739 17.59 11.71 10.71
C ILE A 739 16.61 12.85 10.44
N GLY A 740 16.16 13.03 9.20
CA GLY A 740 15.24 14.09 8.81
C GLY A 740 13.94 14.06 9.60
N THR A 741 13.36 12.87 9.78
CA THR A 741 12.15 12.69 10.60
C THR A 741 12.44 12.50 12.08
N GLY A 742 13.58 11.90 12.45
CA GLY A 742 13.95 11.64 13.84
C GLY A 742 14.26 12.89 14.64
N VAL A 743 14.73 13.97 13.99
CA VAL A 743 14.94 15.27 14.66
C VAL A 743 13.63 15.87 15.18
N LEU A 744 12.47 15.48 14.63
CA LEU A 744 11.17 15.89 15.16
C LEU A 744 10.92 15.38 16.59
N VAL A 745 11.72 14.43 17.10
CA VAL A 745 11.63 13.99 18.51
C VAL A 745 11.96 15.11 19.49
N PHE A 746 12.71 16.13 19.04
CA PHE A 746 13.05 17.33 19.81
C PHE A 746 11.99 18.44 19.73
N ALA A 747 10.91 18.24 18.96
CA ALA A 747 9.77 19.15 18.98
C ALA A 747 9.07 19.09 20.35
N GLU A 748 8.67 20.25 20.88
CA GLU A 748 7.87 20.29 22.11
C GLU A 748 6.40 20.01 21.81
N HIS A 749 5.94 20.30 20.58
CA HIS A 749 4.59 19.98 20.17
C HIS A 749 4.36 18.45 20.09
N PRO A 750 3.39 17.88 20.84
CA PRO A 750 3.17 16.42 20.92
C PRO A 750 2.91 15.77 19.55
N ALA A 751 2.12 16.42 18.69
CA ALA A 751 1.83 15.94 17.33
C ALA A 751 3.09 15.76 16.46
N LEU A 752 4.04 16.70 16.49
CA LEU A 752 5.28 16.58 15.72
C LEU A 752 6.21 15.52 16.31
N ARG A 753 6.22 15.40 17.64
CA ARG A 753 7.01 14.38 18.33
C ARG A 753 6.51 12.96 18.04
N SER A 754 5.19 12.76 17.90
CA SER A 754 4.62 11.45 17.55
C SER A 754 4.99 11.00 16.13
N ILE A 755 5.15 11.94 15.19
CA ILE A 755 5.63 11.67 13.82
C ILE A 755 7.01 11.03 13.84
N ALA A 756 7.91 11.53 14.68
CA ALA A 756 9.31 11.12 14.73
C ALA A 756 9.44 9.62 15.03
N PHE A 757 8.78 9.15 16.09
CA PHE A 757 8.89 7.76 16.53
C PHE A 757 8.39 6.79 15.45
N LEU A 758 7.19 7.06 14.92
CA LEU A 758 6.55 6.18 13.94
C LEU A 758 7.34 6.12 12.63
N SER A 759 7.86 7.26 12.17
CA SER A 759 8.69 7.35 10.96
C SER A 759 10.00 6.60 11.14
N VAL A 760 10.70 6.80 12.26
CA VAL A 760 12.00 6.15 12.54
C VAL A 760 11.82 4.64 12.66
N ALA A 761 10.84 4.17 13.42
CA ALA A 761 10.55 2.74 13.57
C ALA A 761 10.16 2.10 12.23
N GLY A 762 9.31 2.77 11.45
CA GLY A 762 8.87 2.29 10.14
C GLY A 762 10.01 2.19 9.12
N MET A 763 10.81 3.25 8.97
CA MET A 763 11.95 3.27 8.04
C MET A 763 13.02 2.26 8.45
N ALA A 764 13.32 2.12 9.74
CA ALA A 764 14.27 1.13 10.22
C ALA A 764 13.79 -0.31 9.95
N ALA A 765 12.51 -0.60 10.23
CA ALA A 765 11.91 -1.90 9.94
C ALA A 765 11.98 -2.22 8.43
N LEU A 766 11.57 -1.29 7.57
CA LEU A 766 11.59 -1.47 6.12
C LEU A 766 13.01 -1.68 5.58
N LEU A 767 14.00 -0.92 6.05
CA LEU A 767 15.38 -1.09 5.66
C LEU A 767 15.89 -2.50 5.99
N VAL A 768 15.61 -2.99 7.21
CA VAL A 768 16.02 -4.33 7.64
C VAL A 768 15.32 -5.41 6.81
N ILE A 769 14.01 -5.31 6.61
CA ILE A 769 13.22 -6.31 5.89
C ILE A 769 13.61 -6.33 4.41
N SER A 770 13.72 -5.17 3.76
CA SER A 770 14.09 -5.05 2.34
C SER A 770 15.49 -5.63 2.07
N LEU A 771 16.48 -5.34 2.93
CA LEU A 771 17.85 -5.84 2.75
C LEU A 771 18.06 -7.32 3.14
N THR A 772 17.05 -7.97 3.74
CA THR A 772 17.15 -9.38 4.18
C THR A 772 16.18 -10.31 3.45
N VAL A 773 14.88 -10.03 3.50
CA VAL A 773 13.81 -10.89 2.97
C VAL A 773 13.88 -10.94 1.44
N GLN A 774 14.00 -9.78 0.80
CA GLN A 774 13.91 -9.69 -0.66
C GLN A 774 15.08 -10.39 -1.38
N PRO A 775 16.36 -10.19 -1.00
CA PRO A 775 17.47 -11.00 -1.53
C PRO A 775 17.34 -12.49 -1.24
N ALA A 776 16.83 -12.88 -0.06
CA ALA A 776 16.65 -14.28 0.31
C ALA A 776 15.59 -14.97 -0.57
N LEU A 777 14.44 -14.33 -0.78
CA LEU A 777 13.37 -14.84 -1.64
C LEU A 777 13.80 -14.87 -3.11
N PHE A 778 14.44 -13.81 -3.60
CA PHE A 778 14.97 -13.77 -4.96
C PHE A 778 16.01 -14.89 -5.21
N HIS A 779 16.89 -15.14 -4.25
CA HIS A 779 17.84 -16.25 -4.34
C HIS A 779 17.16 -17.63 -4.28
N LEU A 780 16.22 -17.84 -3.37
CA LEU A 780 15.51 -19.11 -3.21
C LEU A 780 14.70 -19.48 -4.46
N LEU A 781 13.97 -18.51 -5.02
CA LEU A 781 13.01 -18.74 -6.10
C LEU A 781 13.63 -18.61 -7.51
N ILE A 782 14.65 -17.76 -7.67
CA ILE A 782 15.17 -17.36 -8.99
C ILE A 782 16.69 -17.62 -9.08
N ALA A 783 17.51 -16.79 -8.44
CA ALA A 783 18.95 -16.74 -8.73
C ALA A 783 19.71 -18.01 -8.30
N GLY A 784 19.42 -18.55 -7.12
CA GLY A 784 20.05 -19.77 -6.61
C GLY A 784 19.67 -21.01 -7.42
N ARG A 785 18.46 -21.03 -8.00
CA ARG A 785 18.05 -22.09 -8.94
C ARG A 785 18.81 -21.98 -10.25
N ALA A 786 18.86 -20.79 -10.83
CA ALA A 786 19.58 -20.56 -12.09
C ALA A 786 21.08 -20.83 -11.97
N ALA A 787 21.71 -20.45 -10.84
CA ALA A 787 23.10 -20.76 -10.55
C ALA A 787 23.39 -22.28 -10.54
N ASN A 788 22.39 -23.10 -10.20
CA ASN A 788 22.44 -24.55 -10.22
C ASN A 788 21.99 -25.17 -11.56
N GLY A 789 21.83 -24.37 -12.62
CA GLY A 789 21.38 -24.86 -13.93
C GLY A 789 19.88 -25.21 -13.98
N LYS A 790 19.10 -24.80 -12.97
CA LYS A 790 17.67 -25.11 -12.85
C LYS A 790 16.82 -23.92 -13.26
N GLN A 791 15.67 -24.21 -13.85
CA GLN A 791 14.72 -23.18 -14.25
C GLN A 791 14.21 -22.42 -13.00
N PRO A 792 14.15 -21.07 -13.04
CA PRO A 792 13.51 -20.25 -12.03
C PRO A 792 12.05 -20.66 -11.79
N PHE A 793 11.58 -20.56 -10.55
CA PHE A 793 10.16 -20.76 -10.25
C PHE A 793 9.35 -19.57 -10.75
N THR A 794 8.25 -19.86 -11.43
CA THR A 794 7.15 -18.90 -11.66
C THR A 794 5.99 -19.26 -10.75
N LEU A 795 5.10 -18.32 -10.43
CA LEU A 795 3.95 -18.55 -9.55
C LEU A 795 3.12 -19.74 -10.06
N LEU A 796 2.79 -19.74 -11.35
CA LEU A 796 2.05 -20.83 -11.97
C LEU A 796 2.78 -22.18 -11.91
N SER A 797 4.09 -22.21 -12.13
CA SER A 797 4.84 -23.48 -12.13
C SER A 797 5.06 -23.99 -10.71
N LEU A 798 5.22 -23.09 -9.74
CA LEU A 798 5.26 -23.40 -8.31
C LEU A 798 3.91 -23.94 -7.84
N THR A 799 2.79 -23.30 -8.17
CA THR A 799 1.45 -23.75 -7.77
C THR A 799 1.10 -25.09 -8.39
N ILE A 800 1.39 -25.31 -9.68
CA ILE A 800 1.19 -26.61 -10.33
C ILE A 800 2.05 -27.69 -9.67
N SER A 801 3.33 -27.40 -9.40
CA SER A 801 4.23 -28.38 -8.75
C SER A 801 3.76 -28.68 -7.33
N LEU A 802 3.41 -27.66 -6.55
CA LEU A 802 2.90 -27.79 -5.19
C LEU A 802 1.61 -28.61 -5.16
N PHE A 803 0.67 -28.31 -6.05
CA PHE A 803 -0.57 -29.08 -6.20
C PHE A 803 -0.28 -30.56 -6.53
N ALA A 804 0.63 -30.84 -7.45
CA ALA A 804 1.00 -32.21 -7.80
C ALA A 804 1.62 -32.97 -6.62
N PHE A 805 2.49 -32.32 -5.83
CA PHE A 805 3.06 -32.93 -4.61
C PHE A 805 2.04 -33.12 -3.50
N LEU A 806 1.15 -32.14 -3.28
CA LEU A 806 0.07 -32.24 -2.29
C LEU A 806 -0.92 -33.35 -2.68
N TYR A 807 -1.29 -33.45 -3.95
CA TYR A 807 -2.13 -34.52 -4.48
C TYR A 807 -1.45 -35.89 -4.29
N PHE A 808 -0.15 -35.98 -4.57
CA PHE A 808 0.62 -37.20 -4.32
C PHE A 808 0.63 -37.59 -2.84
N LEU A 809 0.89 -36.62 -1.95
CA LEU A 809 0.92 -36.86 -0.50
C LEU A 809 -0.46 -37.28 0.03
N ALA A 810 -1.51 -36.55 -0.34
CA ALA A 810 -2.88 -36.86 0.04
C ALA A 810 -3.30 -38.25 -0.43
N GLY A 811 -2.95 -38.63 -1.66
CA GLY A 811 -3.23 -39.97 -2.15
C GLY A 811 -2.41 -41.07 -1.48
N CYS A 812 -1.16 -40.82 -1.07
CA CYS A 812 -0.40 -41.77 -0.26
C CYS A 812 -1.05 -41.99 1.12
N LEU A 813 -1.54 -40.92 1.75
CA LEU A 813 -2.29 -41.01 3.02
C LEU A 813 -3.60 -41.77 2.84
N LEU A 814 -4.34 -41.50 1.76
CA LEU A 814 -5.57 -42.22 1.42
C LEU A 814 -5.31 -43.71 1.17
N LEU A 815 -4.28 -44.06 0.38
CA LEU A 815 -3.87 -45.45 0.16
C LEU A 815 -3.51 -46.17 1.47
N SER A 816 -2.82 -45.47 2.38
CA SER A 816 -2.48 -46.01 3.70
C SER A 816 -3.73 -46.23 4.57
N ALA A 817 -4.72 -45.34 4.52
CA ALA A 817 -5.99 -45.51 5.20
C ALA A 817 -6.83 -46.66 4.60
N LEU A 818 -6.90 -46.76 3.27
CA LEU A 818 -7.57 -47.87 2.57
C LEU A 818 -6.91 -49.21 2.87
N TRP A 819 -5.59 -49.24 3.01
CA TRP A 819 -4.87 -50.43 3.45
C TRP A 819 -5.28 -50.88 4.87
N LEU A 820 -5.43 -49.94 5.81
CA LEU A 820 -5.95 -50.26 7.16
C LEU A 820 -7.37 -50.86 7.09
N LEU A 821 -8.23 -50.31 6.23
CA LEU A 821 -9.57 -50.86 5.99
C LEU A 821 -9.51 -52.29 5.41
N PHE A 822 -8.61 -52.55 4.46
CA PHE A 822 -8.39 -53.88 3.90
C PHE A 822 -7.86 -54.90 4.92
N LEU A 823 -7.21 -54.48 6.02
CA LEU A 823 -6.85 -55.41 7.09
C LEU A 823 -8.10 -55.99 7.78
N VAL A 824 -9.14 -55.18 7.97
CA VAL A 824 -10.36 -55.55 8.71
C VAL A 824 -11.37 -56.31 7.84
N LEU A 825 -11.41 -56.07 6.53
CA LEU A 825 -12.37 -56.72 5.63
C LEU A 825 -12.17 -58.24 5.51
N PRO A 826 -13.20 -59.09 5.57
CA PRO A 826 -13.07 -60.53 5.44
C PRO A 826 -12.94 -60.94 3.96
N ALA A 827 -11.71 -60.95 3.43
CA ALA A 827 -11.42 -61.40 2.07
C ALA A 827 -10.03 -62.09 1.99
N PRO A 828 -9.82 -63.04 1.06
CA PRO A 828 -8.51 -63.64 0.81
C PRO A 828 -7.44 -62.59 0.53
N GLY A 829 -6.25 -62.76 1.12
CA GLY A 829 -5.13 -61.81 0.97
C GLY A 829 -4.78 -61.52 -0.49
N ARG A 830 -4.86 -62.52 -1.37
CA ARG A 830 -4.62 -62.36 -2.82
C ARG A 830 -5.57 -61.37 -3.50
N ILE A 831 -6.85 -61.40 -3.15
CA ILE A 831 -7.87 -60.48 -3.71
C ILE A 831 -7.59 -59.06 -3.24
N LYS A 832 -7.34 -58.88 -1.93
CA LYS A 832 -7.00 -57.58 -1.36
C LYS A 832 -5.73 -56.97 -1.97
N GLN A 833 -4.71 -57.81 -2.21
CA GLN A 833 -3.48 -57.40 -2.87
C GLN A 833 -3.69 -57.02 -4.33
N HIS A 834 -4.53 -57.76 -5.07
CA HIS A 834 -4.91 -57.42 -6.44
C HIS A 834 -5.58 -56.04 -6.50
N TRP A 835 -6.58 -55.80 -5.65
CA TRP A 835 -7.23 -54.49 -5.57
C TRP A 835 -6.29 -53.38 -5.12
N THR A 836 -5.40 -53.64 -4.16
CA THR A 836 -4.39 -52.67 -3.73
C THR A 836 -3.55 -52.21 -4.92
N ARG A 837 -3.01 -53.14 -5.72
CA ARG A 837 -2.23 -52.78 -6.92
C ARG A 837 -3.08 -52.06 -7.96
N ARG A 838 -4.34 -52.43 -8.14
CA ARG A 838 -5.25 -51.77 -9.07
C ARG A 838 -5.54 -50.33 -8.66
N ILE A 839 -5.76 -50.08 -7.37
CA ILE A 839 -5.96 -48.74 -6.80
C ILE A 839 -4.68 -47.92 -6.90
N ILE A 840 -3.50 -48.52 -6.64
CA ILE A 840 -2.20 -47.85 -6.88
C ILE A 840 -2.11 -47.41 -8.33
N GLY A 841 -2.37 -48.30 -9.30
CA GLY A 841 -2.32 -47.96 -10.72
C GLY A 841 -3.34 -46.89 -11.14
N LEU A 842 -4.56 -46.90 -10.58
CA LEU A 842 -5.57 -45.86 -10.79
C LEU A 842 -5.12 -44.51 -10.22
N PHE A 843 -4.57 -44.50 -9.01
CA PHE A 843 -4.07 -43.30 -8.34
C PHE A 843 -2.85 -42.71 -9.04
N THR A 844 -1.87 -43.55 -9.41
CA THR A 844 -0.71 -43.07 -10.17
C THR A 844 -1.14 -42.58 -11.55
N GLY A 845 -2.16 -43.20 -12.15
CA GLY A 845 -2.79 -42.72 -13.36
C GLY A 845 -3.46 -41.35 -13.19
N SER A 846 -4.30 -41.18 -12.17
CA SER A 846 -4.95 -39.89 -11.91
C SER A 846 -3.93 -38.78 -11.66
N LEU A 847 -2.86 -39.08 -10.92
CA LEU A 847 -1.76 -38.15 -10.68
C LEU A 847 -1.00 -37.78 -11.97
N VAL A 848 -0.70 -38.72 -12.86
CA VAL A 848 -0.05 -38.40 -14.15
C VAL A 848 -0.97 -37.56 -15.03
N TYR A 849 -2.28 -37.83 -15.06
CA TYR A 849 -3.21 -37.09 -15.90
C TYR A 849 -3.61 -35.72 -15.33
N VAL A 850 -3.63 -35.54 -14.00
CA VAL A 850 -3.90 -34.23 -13.36
C VAL A 850 -2.76 -33.22 -13.60
N MET A 851 -1.56 -33.69 -13.93
CA MET A 851 -0.44 -32.85 -14.39
C MET A 851 -0.67 -32.29 -15.80
N VAL A 852 -1.73 -31.50 -16.00
CA VAL A 852 -2.23 -31.04 -17.31
C VAL A 852 -1.19 -30.29 -18.15
N ASN A 853 -0.17 -29.73 -17.51
CA ASN A 853 0.90 -28.98 -18.16
C ASN A 853 1.93 -29.88 -18.89
N VAL A 854 1.94 -31.18 -18.58
CA VAL A 854 2.77 -32.18 -19.27
C VAL A 854 1.92 -32.88 -20.34
N ARG A 855 2.33 -32.83 -21.61
CA ARG A 855 1.65 -33.59 -22.68
C ARG A 855 2.10 -35.04 -22.66
N LYS A 856 1.19 -35.98 -22.84
CA LYS A 856 1.49 -37.42 -22.78
C LYS A 856 1.30 -38.07 -24.14
N ASP A 857 2.32 -38.78 -24.61
CA ASP A 857 2.26 -39.62 -25.81
C ASP A 857 2.64 -41.06 -25.43
N ILE A 858 1.63 -41.80 -25.00
CA ILE A 858 1.76 -43.18 -24.49
C ILE A 858 1.11 -44.10 -25.52
N ARG A 859 1.91 -44.92 -26.21
CA ARG A 859 1.44 -45.80 -27.29
C ARG A 859 1.87 -47.25 -27.10
N GLY A 860 1.09 -48.19 -27.63
CA GLY A 860 1.48 -49.60 -27.83
C GLY A 860 1.55 -50.48 -26.57
N PHE A 861 1.44 -49.91 -25.37
CA PHE A 861 1.76 -50.64 -24.15
C PHE A 861 0.75 -51.74 -23.76
N ARG A 862 -0.57 -51.48 -23.85
CA ARG A 862 -1.59 -52.47 -23.46
C ARG A 862 -1.58 -53.73 -24.33
N ALA A 863 -1.07 -53.66 -25.56
CA ALA A 863 -0.97 -54.82 -26.44
C ALA A 863 0.28 -55.67 -26.13
N ALA A 864 1.38 -55.06 -25.69
CA ALA A 864 2.66 -55.75 -25.48
C ALA A 864 2.71 -56.63 -24.21
N VAL A 865 1.88 -56.36 -23.20
CA VAL A 865 1.92 -57.02 -21.88
C VAL A 865 0.71 -57.95 -21.64
N LYS A 866 -0.17 -58.11 -22.64
CA LYS A 866 -1.50 -58.73 -22.46
C LYS A 866 -1.48 -60.25 -22.25
N ASP A 867 -0.47 -60.95 -22.74
CA ASP A 867 -0.59 -62.39 -23.00
C ASP A 867 0.29 -63.30 -22.10
N ARG A 868 1.27 -62.76 -21.34
CA ARG A 868 2.11 -63.55 -20.40
C ARG A 868 2.96 -62.70 -19.44
N PRO A 869 3.28 -63.20 -18.23
CA PRO A 869 4.22 -62.57 -17.30
C PRO A 869 5.60 -62.34 -17.93
N ALA A 870 6.18 -61.17 -17.73
CA ALA A 870 7.47 -60.78 -18.28
C ALA A 870 8.29 -59.92 -17.30
N ILE A 871 9.59 -59.75 -17.59
CA ILE A 871 10.42 -58.75 -16.94
C ILE A 871 10.41 -57.47 -17.76
N LEU A 872 9.82 -56.42 -17.20
CA LEU A 872 9.72 -55.09 -17.79
C LEU A 872 10.96 -54.28 -17.42
N VAL A 873 11.74 -53.89 -18.44
CA VAL A 873 13.01 -53.17 -18.26
C VAL A 873 12.87 -51.75 -18.81
N ALA A 874 13.00 -50.73 -17.95
CA ALA A 874 12.85 -49.33 -18.35
C ALA A 874 14.05 -48.47 -17.95
N ASN A 875 14.36 -47.42 -18.71
CA ASN A 875 15.35 -46.40 -18.29
C ASN A 875 14.77 -45.52 -17.17
N HIS A 876 15.64 -44.95 -16.33
CA HIS A 876 15.20 -44.19 -15.16
C HIS A 876 15.77 -42.77 -15.12
N ASN A 877 14.95 -41.77 -15.46
CA ASN A 877 15.32 -40.36 -15.57
C ASN A 877 14.55 -39.43 -14.59
N SER A 878 13.39 -39.85 -14.08
CA SER A 878 12.48 -39.03 -13.27
C SER A 878 11.80 -39.81 -12.14
N PHE A 879 11.23 -39.10 -11.18
CA PHE A 879 10.25 -39.67 -10.26
C PHE A 879 8.95 -40.09 -10.98
N ILE A 880 8.58 -39.36 -12.05
CA ILE A 880 7.36 -39.59 -12.82
C ILE A 880 7.40 -40.95 -13.55
N ASP A 881 8.59 -41.49 -13.83
CA ASP A 881 8.79 -42.81 -14.44
C ASP A 881 8.06 -43.91 -13.66
N ILE A 882 8.19 -43.90 -12.33
CA ILE A 882 7.57 -44.88 -11.45
C ILE A 882 6.05 -44.78 -11.55
N LEU A 883 5.52 -43.56 -11.51
CA LEU A 883 4.08 -43.31 -11.61
C LEU A 883 3.53 -43.79 -12.95
N ALA A 884 4.24 -43.53 -14.06
CA ALA A 884 3.83 -43.95 -15.39
C ALA A 884 3.89 -45.47 -15.58
N MET A 885 4.94 -46.15 -15.08
CA MET A 885 5.02 -47.61 -15.14
C MET A 885 3.91 -48.29 -14.32
N LEU A 886 3.60 -47.78 -13.13
CA LEU A 886 2.53 -48.33 -12.29
C LEU A 886 1.12 -48.06 -12.84
N MET A 887 0.93 -46.92 -13.52
CA MET A 887 -0.34 -46.58 -14.16
C MET A 887 -0.76 -47.61 -15.22
N ILE A 888 0.19 -48.10 -16.02
CA ILE A 888 -0.13 -48.88 -17.23
C ILE A 888 0.00 -50.39 -16.99
N THR A 889 0.73 -50.79 -15.95
CA THR A 889 0.88 -52.20 -15.52
C THR A 889 0.43 -52.40 -14.06
N PRO A 890 -0.89 -52.30 -13.78
CA PRO A 890 -1.40 -52.54 -12.43
C PRO A 890 -1.25 -54.00 -11.97
N GLU A 891 -1.01 -54.95 -12.89
CA GLU A 891 -0.67 -56.35 -12.58
C GLU A 891 0.85 -56.59 -12.67
N ALA A 892 1.63 -55.62 -12.22
CA ALA A 892 3.07 -55.76 -12.06
C ALA A 892 3.53 -55.33 -10.67
N VAL A 893 4.64 -55.91 -10.25
CA VAL A 893 5.35 -55.56 -9.02
C VAL A 893 6.68 -54.92 -9.37
N MET A 894 7.10 -53.92 -8.61
CA MET A 894 8.34 -53.20 -8.88
C MET A 894 9.44 -53.62 -7.92
N MET A 895 10.67 -53.66 -8.42
CA MET A 895 11.87 -53.78 -7.60
C MET A 895 12.26 -52.40 -7.05
N THR A 896 12.30 -52.27 -5.72
CA THR A 896 12.45 -50.99 -5.01
C THR A 896 13.67 -50.95 -4.11
N ASN A 897 14.26 -49.76 -3.95
CA ASN A 897 15.35 -49.54 -3.00
C ASN A 897 14.83 -49.52 -1.55
N ARG A 898 15.71 -49.79 -0.58
CA ARG A 898 15.38 -49.88 0.85
C ARG A 898 14.65 -48.67 1.44
N TRP A 899 15.01 -47.46 1.00
CA TRP A 899 14.37 -46.23 1.50
C TRP A 899 12.91 -46.11 1.03
N VAL A 900 12.59 -46.57 -0.20
CA VAL A 900 11.21 -46.61 -0.74
C VAL A 900 10.40 -47.63 0.06
N TRP A 901 10.99 -48.81 0.29
CA TRP A 901 10.41 -49.90 1.09
C TRP A 901 10.02 -49.48 2.52
N ASN A 902 10.84 -48.61 3.13
CA ASN A 902 10.67 -48.14 4.50
C ASN A 902 10.04 -46.73 4.60
N SER A 903 9.56 -46.16 3.50
CA SER A 903 8.92 -44.83 3.50
C SER A 903 7.76 -44.76 4.48
N PRO A 904 7.66 -43.72 5.34
CA PRO A 904 6.56 -43.60 6.31
C PRO A 904 5.21 -43.37 5.63
N PHE A 905 5.18 -42.81 4.41
CA PHE A 905 3.94 -42.43 3.71
C PHE A 905 3.32 -43.55 2.87
N PHE A 906 4.14 -44.47 2.33
CA PHE A 906 3.64 -45.51 1.41
C PHE A 906 4.36 -46.86 1.54
N GLY A 907 5.43 -46.98 2.35
CA GLY A 907 6.21 -48.21 2.46
C GLY A 907 5.40 -49.41 2.94
N ARG A 908 4.45 -49.21 3.86
CA ARG A 908 3.51 -50.28 4.29
C ARG A 908 2.64 -50.78 3.14
N VAL A 909 2.10 -49.88 2.33
CA VAL A 909 1.27 -50.22 1.16
C VAL A 909 2.10 -50.95 0.10
N VAL A 910 3.33 -50.51 -0.16
CA VAL A 910 4.26 -51.15 -1.10
C VAL A 910 4.60 -52.58 -0.67
N ARG A 911 4.89 -52.79 0.63
CA ARG A 911 5.14 -54.12 1.20
C ARG A 911 3.93 -55.03 1.08
N TYR A 912 2.75 -54.49 1.39
CA TYR A 912 1.49 -55.22 1.29
C TYR A 912 1.18 -55.62 -0.16
N ALA A 913 1.47 -54.75 -1.13
CA ALA A 913 1.24 -54.99 -2.56
C ALA A 913 2.16 -56.07 -3.16
N GLY A 914 3.14 -56.58 -2.40
CA GLY A 914 4.04 -57.67 -2.80
C GLY A 914 5.23 -57.22 -3.67
N TYR A 915 5.65 -55.96 -3.53
CA TYR A 915 6.81 -55.43 -4.29
C TYR A 915 8.10 -56.10 -3.80
N LEU A 916 9.18 -55.99 -4.57
CA LEU A 916 10.47 -56.61 -4.23
C LEU A 916 11.45 -55.56 -3.69
N CYS A 917 12.33 -55.95 -2.76
CA CYS A 917 13.40 -55.10 -2.26
C CYS A 917 14.74 -55.54 -2.85
N THR A 918 15.50 -54.60 -3.40
CA THR A 918 16.83 -54.85 -3.99
C THR A 918 17.81 -55.53 -3.02
N ASP A 919 17.66 -55.24 -1.72
CA ASP A 919 18.62 -55.62 -0.68
C ASP A 919 18.39 -57.04 -0.14
N ASP A 920 17.28 -57.71 -0.52
CA ASP A 920 16.95 -59.07 -0.07
C ASP A 920 17.85 -60.15 -0.70
N GLY A 921 18.74 -59.78 -1.62
CA GLY A 921 19.63 -60.69 -2.34
C GLY A 921 19.01 -61.26 -3.62
N GLN A 922 19.87 -61.63 -4.58
CA GLN A 922 19.43 -62.03 -5.92
C GLN A 922 18.66 -63.37 -5.91
N GLU A 923 19.16 -64.37 -5.19
CA GLU A 923 18.52 -65.71 -5.11
C GLU A 923 17.12 -65.63 -4.49
N ALA A 924 17.00 -64.96 -3.35
CA ALA A 924 15.71 -64.76 -2.68
C ALA A 924 14.71 -63.98 -3.57
N ASN A 925 15.19 -62.97 -4.30
CA ASN A 925 14.35 -62.21 -5.22
C ASN A 925 13.91 -63.04 -6.44
N VAL A 926 14.73 -63.96 -6.95
CA VAL A 926 14.33 -64.89 -8.03
C VAL A 926 13.23 -65.84 -7.54
N GLU A 927 13.32 -66.34 -6.32
CA GLU A 927 12.30 -67.25 -5.77
C GLU A 927 10.97 -66.52 -5.51
N LYS A 928 11.02 -65.32 -4.92
CA LYS A 928 9.83 -64.45 -4.77
C LYS A 928 9.22 -64.11 -6.13
N ALA A 929 10.06 -63.76 -7.10
CA ALA A 929 9.64 -63.49 -8.47
C ALA A 929 8.93 -64.69 -9.12
N ARG A 930 9.46 -65.91 -8.95
CA ARG A 930 8.82 -67.15 -9.43
C ARG A 930 7.40 -67.29 -8.90
N GLY A 931 7.21 -67.08 -7.59
CA GLY A 931 5.90 -67.14 -6.94
C GLY A 931 4.92 -66.04 -7.41
N LEU A 932 5.41 -64.85 -7.73
CA LEU A 932 4.59 -63.73 -8.24
C LEU A 932 4.21 -63.93 -9.71
N MET A 933 5.14 -64.41 -10.54
CA MET A 933 4.88 -64.69 -11.96
C MET A 933 3.93 -65.86 -12.16
N ALA A 934 3.98 -66.88 -11.28
CA ALA A 934 2.97 -67.96 -11.25
C ALA A 934 1.54 -67.45 -10.99
N GLN A 935 1.39 -66.26 -10.40
CA GLN A 935 0.10 -65.60 -10.18
C GLN A 935 -0.29 -64.67 -11.35
N GLY A 936 0.46 -64.65 -12.44
CA GLY A 936 0.23 -63.79 -13.60
C GLY A 936 0.91 -62.42 -13.54
N LEU A 937 1.68 -62.11 -12.48
CA LEU A 937 2.27 -60.78 -12.30
C LEU A 937 3.58 -60.60 -13.06
N SER A 938 3.75 -59.44 -13.70
CA SER A 938 5.03 -59.05 -14.31
C SER A 938 5.93 -58.30 -13.31
N ILE A 939 7.23 -58.22 -13.59
CA ILE A 939 8.19 -57.56 -12.70
C ILE A 939 8.83 -56.37 -13.39
N ILE A 940 8.74 -55.18 -12.78
CA ILE A 940 9.33 -53.95 -13.28
C ILE A 940 10.70 -53.72 -12.63
N ILE A 941 11.73 -53.58 -13.46
CA ILE A 941 13.10 -53.32 -13.03
C ILE A 941 13.70 -52.16 -13.82
N PHE A 942 14.26 -51.19 -13.11
CA PHE A 942 15.12 -50.15 -13.68
C PHE A 942 16.58 -50.63 -13.60
N PRO A 943 17.18 -51.11 -14.69
CA PRO A 943 18.47 -51.80 -14.66
C PRO A 943 19.64 -50.87 -14.34
N GLU A 944 19.45 -49.54 -14.39
CA GLU A 944 20.44 -48.52 -13.99
C GLU A 944 20.62 -48.42 -12.46
N GLY A 945 19.69 -48.96 -11.67
CA GLY A 945 19.70 -48.94 -10.19
C GLY A 945 19.44 -47.57 -9.54
N THR A 946 19.62 -46.48 -10.29
CA THR A 946 19.40 -45.11 -9.85
C THR A 946 18.91 -44.24 -11.01
N ARG A 947 18.18 -43.17 -10.71
CA ARG A 947 17.85 -42.11 -11.68
C ARG A 947 19.11 -41.46 -12.27
N SER A 948 19.11 -41.25 -13.58
CA SER A 948 20.08 -40.44 -14.32
C SER A 948 20.03 -38.96 -13.88
N LYS A 949 21.16 -38.25 -13.96
CA LYS A 949 21.24 -36.81 -13.60
C LYS A 949 21.16 -35.90 -14.83
N ASP A 950 21.69 -36.37 -15.94
CA ASP A 950 21.89 -35.69 -17.22
C ASP A 950 20.94 -36.19 -18.31
N GLY A 951 20.14 -37.23 -18.04
CA GLY A 951 19.15 -37.77 -18.96
C GLY A 951 19.74 -38.74 -20.00
N THR A 952 21.04 -39.03 -19.90
CA THR A 952 21.70 -40.09 -20.65
C THR A 952 21.47 -41.44 -19.95
N ILE A 953 21.38 -42.51 -20.73
CA ILE A 953 21.17 -43.86 -20.20
C ILE A 953 22.50 -44.43 -19.72
N GLY A 954 22.56 -44.75 -18.43
CA GLY A 954 23.73 -45.30 -17.76
C GLY A 954 24.05 -46.74 -18.14
N ARG A 955 24.89 -47.39 -17.33
CA ARG A 955 25.20 -48.82 -17.47
C ARG A 955 24.05 -49.65 -16.89
N PHE A 956 23.66 -50.71 -17.59
CA PHE A 956 22.69 -51.69 -17.07
C PHE A 956 23.38 -52.72 -16.16
N HIS A 957 22.81 -52.96 -14.99
CA HIS A 957 23.19 -54.03 -14.08
C HIS A 957 22.59 -55.37 -14.52
N LYS A 958 23.34 -56.45 -14.28
CA LYS A 958 23.01 -57.83 -14.72
C LYS A 958 21.79 -58.46 -14.04
N GLY A 959 21.31 -57.91 -12.92
CA GLY A 959 20.30 -58.55 -12.06
C GLY A 959 18.97 -58.84 -12.75
N ALA A 960 18.47 -57.90 -13.56
CA ALA A 960 17.21 -58.09 -14.31
C ALA A 960 17.30 -59.24 -15.33
N PHE A 961 18.44 -59.33 -16.02
CA PHE A 961 18.69 -60.30 -17.08
C PHE A 961 18.97 -61.70 -16.53
N GLN A 962 19.68 -61.78 -15.40
CA GLN A 962 19.88 -63.03 -14.68
C GLN A 962 18.55 -63.58 -14.16
N MET A 963 17.66 -62.72 -13.67
CA MET A 963 16.31 -63.13 -13.23
C MET A 963 15.47 -63.63 -14.41
N ALA A 964 15.53 -62.96 -15.57
CA ALA A 964 14.81 -63.40 -16.77
C ALA A 964 15.25 -64.80 -17.24
N GLU A 965 16.55 -65.06 -17.21
CA GLU A 965 17.14 -66.35 -17.58
C GLU A 965 16.77 -67.46 -16.58
N ALA A 966 16.89 -67.19 -15.27
CA ALA A 966 16.56 -68.17 -14.22
C ALA A 966 15.07 -68.54 -14.14
N LEU A 967 14.19 -67.65 -14.62
CA LEU A 967 12.75 -67.86 -14.69
C LEU A 967 12.28 -68.33 -16.08
N ASN A 968 13.16 -68.31 -17.08
CA ASN A 968 12.86 -68.59 -18.49
C ASN A 968 11.67 -67.76 -19.04
N VAL A 969 11.69 -66.45 -18.80
CA VAL A 969 10.62 -65.50 -19.17
C VAL A 969 11.11 -64.41 -20.11
N PRO A 970 10.23 -63.85 -20.97
CA PRO A 970 10.62 -62.79 -21.89
C PRO A 970 10.95 -61.48 -21.18
N ILE A 971 11.80 -60.68 -21.81
CA ILE A 971 12.11 -59.30 -21.40
C ILE A 971 11.34 -58.34 -22.32
N ILE A 972 10.61 -57.39 -21.73
CA ILE A 972 9.92 -56.33 -22.47
C ILE A 972 10.59 -54.99 -22.13
N PRO A 973 11.38 -54.43 -23.06
CA PRO A 973 11.99 -53.13 -22.82
C PRO A 973 11.00 -51.99 -23.04
N VAL A 974 11.07 -50.97 -22.18
CA VAL A 974 10.17 -49.82 -22.19
C VAL A 974 10.99 -48.53 -22.17
N VAL A 975 10.87 -47.75 -23.25
CA VAL A 975 11.62 -46.51 -23.41
C VAL A 975 10.80 -45.33 -22.91
N LEU A 976 11.36 -44.61 -21.93
CA LEU A 976 10.81 -43.41 -21.31
C LEU A 976 11.59 -42.17 -21.78
N HIS A 977 10.97 -41.34 -22.61
CA HIS A 977 11.59 -40.13 -23.16
C HIS A 977 10.84 -38.87 -22.70
N GLY A 978 11.58 -37.78 -22.42
CA GLY A 978 11.03 -36.50 -21.94
C GLY A 978 10.71 -36.43 -20.44
N PHE A 979 10.70 -37.55 -19.73
CA PHE A 979 10.38 -37.60 -18.29
C PHE A 979 11.40 -36.83 -17.43
N GLY A 980 12.69 -36.93 -17.74
CA GLY A 980 13.74 -36.16 -17.05
C GLY A 980 13.65 -34.66 -17.29
N GLU A 981 13.16 -34.24 -18.47
CA GLU A 981 12.89 -32.82 -18.75
C GLU A 981 11.70 -32.33 -17.94
N ALA A 982 10.65 -33.16 -17.79
CA ALA A 982 9.45 -32.84 -17.01
C ALA A 982 9.76 -32.66 -15.52
N MET A 983 10.54 -33.56 -14.93
CA MET A 983 10.99 -33.46 -13.54
C MET A 983 12.29 -34.25 -13.33
N GLY A 984 13.41 -33.56 -13.23
CA GLY A 984 14.72 -34.19 -13.04
C GLY A 984 14.95 -34.70 -11.61
N LYS A 985 15.93 -35.60 -11.41
CA LYS A 985 16.24 -36.25 -10.12
C LYS A 985 16.41 -35.28 -8.93
N SER A 986 16.95 -34.09 -9.17
CA SER A 986 17.27 -33.10 -8.13
C SER A 986 16.40 -31.84 -8.21
N ASP A 987 15.33 -31.85 -8.99
CA ASP A 987 14.45 -30.70 -9.17
C ASP A 987 13.01 -31.06 -8.80
N ALA A 988 12.39 -30.20 -8.00
CA ALA A 988 10.99 -30.33 -7.62
C ALA A 988 10.05 -29.56 -8.57
N LEU A 989 10.59 -28.86 -9.57
CA LEU A 989 9.77 -28.14 -10.53
C LEU A 989 9.21 -29.10 -11.60
N LEU A 990 7.89 -29.13 -11.73
CA LEU A 990 7.19 -29.80 -12.82
C LEU A 990 7.14 -28.89 -14.05
N LYS A 991 7.95 -29.19 -15.06
CA LYS A 991 8.12 -28.35 -16.26
C LYS A 991 7.10 -28.69 -17.35
N ASN A 992 6.79 -27.68 -18.15
CA ASN A 992 5.95 -27.82 -19.35
C ASN A 992 6.74 -28.54 -20.44
N THR A 993 6.39 -29.79 -20.73
CA THR A 993 7.05 -30.58 -21.77
C THR A 993 6.15 -31.71 -22.26
N THR A 994 6.65 -32.52 -23.19
CA THR A 994 6.00 -33.75 -23.66
C THR A 994 6.77 -34.96 -23.15
N ILE A 995 6.07 -35.86 -22.45
CA ILE A 995 6.59 -37.18 -22.10
C ILE A 995 6.07 -38.21 -23.10
N SER A 996 6.94 -39.12 -23.52
CA SER A 996 6.59 -40.19 -24.43
C SER A 996 7.08 -41.53 -23.91
N MET A 997 6.21 -42.53 -24.01
CA MET A 997 6.45 -43.88 -23.54
C MET A 997 6.16 -44.88 -24.65
N ARG A 998 7.13 -45.74 -24.96
CA ARG A 998 7.04 -46.74 -26.02
C ARG A 998 7.60 -48.08 -25.55
N THR A 999 6.88 -49.15 -25.85
CA THR A 999 7.36 -50.52 -25.66
C THR A 999 8.13 -50.99 -26.89
N LEU A 1000 9.28 -51.63 -26.68
CA LEU A 1000 10.02 -52.32 -27.74
C LEU A 1000 9.54 -53.77 -27.89
N PRO A 1001 9.83 -54.44 -29.02
CA PRO A 1001 9.50 -55.86 -29.20
C PRO A 1001 10.03 -56.72 -28.04
N ALA A 1002 9.20 -57.68 -27.60
CA ALA A 1002 9.58 -58.61 -26.55
C ALA A 1002 10.76 -59.49 -26.97
N ILE A 1003 11.72 -59.65 -26.06
CA ILE A 1003 12.91 -60.49 -26.27
C ILE A 1003 12.65 -61.84 -25.62
N MET A 1004 12.60 -62.89 -26.44
CA MET A 1004 12.41 -64.26 -25.96
C MET A 1004 13.68 -64.79 -25.27
N PRO A 1005 13.57 -65.72 -24.30
CA PRO A 1005 14.73 -66.30 -23.61
C PRO A 1005 15.78 -66.91 -24.56
N ASP A 1006 15.33 -67.50 -25.65
CA ASP A 1006 16.10 -68.21 -26.68
C ASP A 1006 16.50 -67.34 -27.89
N ASP A 1007 16.20 -66.03 -27.87
CA ASP A 1007 16.52 -65.14 -28.99
C ASP A 1007 18.03 -65.02 -29.22
N PRO A 1008 18.55 -65.49 -30.37
CA PRO A 1008 19.99 -65.55 -30.63
C PRO A 1008 20.62 -64.17 -30.86
N ARG A 1009 19.82 -63.13 -31.18
CA ARG A 1009 20.31 -61.78 -31.50
C ARG A 1009 21.04 -61.11 -30.34
N PHE A 1010 20.77 -61.54 -29.11
CA PHE A 1010 21.32 -60.93 -27.89
C PHE A 1010 22.41 -61.78 -27.21
N GLY A 1011 22.88 -62.84 -27.87
CA GLY A 1011 23.90 -63.74 -27.35
C GLY A 1011 23.41 -64.69 -26.26
N GLN A 1012 24.30 -65.58 -25.82
CA GLN A 1012 24.01 -66.62 -24.81
C GLN A 1012 24.49 -66.21 -23.41
N GLY A 1013 23.70 -66.52 -22.39
CA GLY A 1013 24.00 -66.19 -20.99
C GLY A 1013 23.64 -64.76 -20.60
N TYR A 1014 23.23 -64.57 -19.34
CA TYR A 1014 22.80 -63.26 -18.83
C TYR A 1014 23.82 -62.11 -19.03
N ARG A 1015 25.13 -62.37 -19.01
CA ARG A 1015 26.17 -61.33 -19.18
C ARG A 1015 26.20 -60.76 -20.61
N ALA A 1016 26.24 -61.63 -21.61
CA ALA A 1016 26.24 -61.23 -23.02
C ALA A 1016 24.93 -60.53 -23.37
N ARG A 1017 23.80 -61.09 -22.93
CA ARG A 1017 22.46 -60.50 -23.08
C ARG A 1017 22.35 -59.12 -22.46
N THR A 1018 22.86 -58.91 -21.24
CA THR A 1018 22.87 -57.58 -20.60
C THR A 1018 23.56 -56.54 -21.48
N LYS A 1019 24.74 -56.87 -22.05
CA LYS A 1019 25.51 -55.93 -22.88
C LYS A 1019 24.81 -55.66 -24.21
N ALA A 1020 24.36 -56.70 -24.91
CA ALA A 1020 23.68 -56.57 -26.20
C ALA A 1020 22.35 -55.82 -26.08
N ILE A 1021 21.53 -56.16 -25.07
CA ILE A 1021 20.24 -55.49 -24.83
C ILE A 1021 20.46 -54.05 -24.40
N SER A 1022 21.45 -53.75 -23.55
CA SER A 1022 21.77 -52.38 -23.16
C SER A 1022 22.21 -51.53 -24.36
N HIS A 1023 23.01 -52.10 -25.28
CA HIS A 1023 23.41 -51.42 -26.50
C HIS A 1023 22.19 -51.11 -27.39
N TRP A 1024 21.39 -52.13 -27.71
CA TRP A 1024 20.19 -51.99 -28.53
C TRP A 1024 19.17 -51.01 -27.91
N PHE A 1025 18.98 -51.05 -26.58
CA PHE A 1025 18.09 -50.12 -25.88
C PHE A 1025 18.55 -48.66 -26.05
N LYS A 1026 19.86 -48.41 -25.95
CA LYS A 1026 20.44 -47.08 -26.15
C LYS A 1026 20.27 -46.60 -27.58
N GLU A 1027 20.47 -47.47 -28.57
CA GLU A 1027 20.22 -47.15 -29.98
C GLU A 1027 18.76 -46.78 -30.23
N GLU A 1028 17.80 -47.54 -29.69
CA GLU A 1028 16.37 -47.23 -29.83
C GLU A 1028 15.98 -45.93 -29.10
N TYR A 1029 16.57 -45.66 -27.93
CA TYR A 1029 16.39 -44.39 -27.23
C TYR A 1029 16.91 -43.22 -28.05
N GLU A 1030 18.11 -43.32 -28.61
CA GLU A 1030 18.69 -42.26 -29.45
C GLU A 1030 17.89 -42.05 -30.75
N LYS A 1031 17.31 -43.10 -31.35
CA LYS A 1031 16.35 -42.94 -32.47
C LYS A 1031 15.13 -42.11 -32.07
N ILE A 1032 14.58 -42.35 -30.87
CA ILE A 1032 13.44 -41.57 -30.36
C ILE A 1032 13.85 -40.12 -30.08
N ARG A 1033 15.04 -39.89 -29.49
CA ARG A 1033 15.58 -38.56 -29.26
C ARG A 1033 15.77 -37.81 -30.57
N ALA A 1034 16.47 -38.41 -31.54
CA ALA A 1034 16.70 -37.82 -32.86
C ALA A 1034 15.40 -37.43 -33.58
N ALA A 1035 14.34 -38.23 -33.43
CA ALA A 1035 13.04 -37.96 -34.05
C ALA A 1035 12.20 -36.89 -33.31
N ARG A 1036 12.48 -36.60 -32.03
CA ARG A 1036 11.61 -35.73 -31.19
C ARG A 1036 12.28 -34.49 -30.64
N GLU A 1037 13.57 -34.53 -30.33
CA GLU A 1037 14.36 -33.41 -29.82
C GLU A 1037 14.69 -32.43 -30.96
N THR A 1038 13.66 -31.92 -31.62
CA THR A 1038 13.77 -30.88 -32.64
C THR A 1038 13.69 -29.49 -32.01
N PRO A 1039 14.04 -28.41 -32.73
CA PRO A 1039 13.92 -27.04 -32.22
C PRO A 1039 12.54 -26.73 -31.60
N SER A 1040 11.45 -27.17 -32.24
CA SER A 1040 10.10 -26.99 -31.72
C SER A 1040 9.88 -27.58 -30.32
N TRP A 1041 10.53 -28.72 -30.01
CA TRP A 1041 10.43 -29.36 -28.70
C TRP A 1041 11.04 -28.50 -27.59
N PHE A 1042 12.13 -27.78 -27.91
CA PHE A 1042 12.83 -26.92 -26.98
C PHE A 1042 12.30 -25.48 -26.89
N HIS A 1043 11.26 -25.10 -27.65
CA HIS A 1043 10.73 -23.73 -27.64
C HIS A 1043 10.30 -23.26 -26.24
N GLU A 1044 9.65 -24.11 -25.45
CA GLU A 1044 9.27 -23.74 -24.07
C GLU A 1044 10.51 -23.51 -23.21
N ARG A 1045 11.51 -24.40 -23.30
CA ARG A 1045 12.79 -24.26 -22.60
C ARG A 1045 13.52 -22.97 -22.99
N LEU A 1046 13.47 -22.59 -24.28
CA LEU A 1046 14.01 -21.34 -24.80
C LEU A 1046 13.31 -20.12 -24.17
N VAL A 1047 11.97 -20.10 -24.14
CA VAL A 1047 11.23 -18.98 -23.51
C VAL A 1047 11.59 -18.86 -22.03
N ARG A 1048 11.73 -19.98 -21.32
CA ARG A 1048 12.10 -19.98 -19.90
C ARG A 1048 13.49 -19.44 -19.62
N ASN A 1049 14.41 -19.48 -20.60
CA ASN A 1049 15.75 -18.91 -20.45
C ASN A 1049 15.74 -17.38 -20.31
N PHE A 1050 14.68 -16.73 -20.81
CA PHE A 1050 14.51 -15.28 -20.75
C PHE A 1050 13.48 -14.85 -19.69
N THR A 1051 12.95 -15.79 -18.89
CA THR A 1051 12.08 -15.43 -17.75
C THR A 1051 12.87 -14.59 -16.74
N TYR A 1052 12.25 -13.51 -16.25
CA TYR A 1052 12.85 -12.49 -15.38
C TYR A 1052 13.95 -11.61 -16.02
N LYS A 1053 14.20 -11.77 -17.33
CA LYS A 1053 15.15 -10.92 -18.07
C LYS A 1053 14.56 -9.59 -18.56
N GLY A 1054 13.24 -9.43 -18.44
CA GLY A 1054 12.50 -8.25 -18.81
C GLY A 1054 11.23 -8.62 -19.58
N PRO A 1055 10.14 -7.86 -19.43
CA PRO A 1055 8.85 -8.21 -20.04
C PRO A 1055 8.91 -8.20 -21.57
N VAL A 1056 9.62 -7.22 -22.14
CA VAL A 1056 9.77 -7.06 -23.60
C VAL A 1056 10.53 -8.23 -24.20
N ILE A 1057 11.69 -8.61 -23.64
CA ILE A 1057 12.51 -9.70 -24.19
C ILE A 1057 11.84 -11.07 -24.02
N GLU A 1058 11.15 -11.30 -22.91
CA GLU A 1058 10.42 -12.54 -22.69
C GLU A 1058 9.26 -12.69 -23.69
N TRP A 1059 8.50 -11.61 -23.92
CA TRP A 1059 7.44 -11.60 -24.92
C TRP A 1059 7.99 -11.75 -26.35
N TYR A 1060 9.05 -11.00 -26.68
CA TYR A 1060 9.74 -11.09 -27.97
C TYR A 1060 10.19 -12.52 -28.26
N THR A 1061 10.84 -13.19 -27.29
CA THR A 1061 11.28 -14.58 -27.44
C THR A 1061 10.11 -15.52 -27.73
N ARG A 1062 8.99 -15.36 -27.02
CA ARG A 1062 7.80 -16.20 -27.19
C ARG A 1062 7.19 -16.06 -28.59
N VAL A 1063 7.07 -14.82 -29.07
CA VAL A 1063 6.52 -14.55 -30.41
C VAL A 1063 7.50 -14.99 -31.50
N LYS A 1064 8.77 -14.61 -31.38
CA LYS A 1064 9.81 -14.89 -32.39
C LYS A 1064 10.08 -16.39 -32.53
N ALA A 1065 10.12 -17.15 -31.43
CA ALA A 1065 10.26 -18.61 -31.49
C ALA A 1065 9.08 -19.29 -32.23
N ARG A 1066 7.86 -18.74 -32.10
CA ARG A 1066 6.68 -19.25 -32.82
C ARG A 1066 6.69 -18.86 -34.29
N MET A 1067 7.09 -17.63 -34.61
CA MET A 1067 7.15 -17.12 -35.99
C MET A 1067 8.24 -17.82 -36.81
N ASP A 1068 9.43 -17.97 -36.24
CA ASP A 1068 10.60 -18.54 -36.93
C ASP A 1068 10.65 -20.08 -36.80
N ARG A 1069 9.53 -20.74 -36.47
CA ARG A 1069 9.48 -22.18 -36.20
C ARG A 1069 10.01 -23.00 -37.38
N ASP A 1070 9.49 -22.75 -38.57
CA ASP A 1070 9.86 -23.51 -39.78
C ASP A 1070 11.32 -23.23 -40.18
N LEU A 1071 11.80 -22.00 -39.96
CA LEU A 1071 13.20 -21.65 -40.13
C LEU A 1071 14.09 -22.48 -39.19
N HIS A 1072 13.78 -22.54 -37.89
CA HIS A 1072 14.59 -23.30 -36.94
C HIS A 1072 14.66 -24.79 -37.29
N GLU A 1073 13.52 -25.39 -37.67
CA GLU A 1073 13.45 -26.79 -38.12
C GLU A 1073 14.32 -27.03 -39.37
N LEU A 1074 14.23 -26.14 -40.36
CA LEU A 1074 15.02 -26.21 -41.58
C LEU A 1074 16.52 -26.06 -41.33
N LEU A 1075 16.93 -25.12 -40.47
CA LEU A 1075 18.33 -24.96 -40.04
C LEU A 1075 18.83 -26.24 -39.34
N HIS A 1076 18.03 -26.82 -38.46
CA HIS A 1076 18.41 -28.07 -37.78
C HIS A 1076 18.56 -29.24 -38.76
N ALA A 1077 17.68 -29.34 -39.76
CA ALA A 1077 17.71 -30.39 -40.77
C ALA A 1077 18.90 -30.29 -41.72
N ARG A 1078 19.35 -29.06 -42.05
CA ARG A 1078 20.44 -28.82 -43.02
C ARG A 1078 21.84 -28.84 -42.41
N ILE A 1079 21.98 -28.49 -41.13
CA ILE A 1079 23.28 -28.48 -40.45
C ILE A 1079 23.57 -29.86 -39.87
N ALA A 1080 24.78 -30.41 -40.08
CA ALA A 1080 25.15 -31.71 -39.51
C ALA A 1080 25.08 -31.71 -37.97
N ARG A 1081 24.85 -32.89 -37.36
CA ARG A 1081 24.59 -33.01 -35.90
C ARG A 1081 25.84 -32.86 -35.03
N ASP A 1082 27.03 -32.91 -35.62
CA ASP A 1082 28.35 -32.76 -35.01
C ASP A 1082 29.13 -31.55 -35.59
N ALA A 1083 28.45 -30.71 -36.38
CA ALA A 1083 29.05 -29.55 -37.02
C ALA A 1083 29.59 -28.51 -36.02
N THR A 1084 30.68 -27.86 -36.42
CA THR A 1084 31.14 -26.58 -35.91
C THR A 1084 30.37 -25.46 -36.62
N VAL A 1085 29.52 -24.75 -35.88
CA VAL A 1085 28.63 -23.72 -36.42
C VAL A 1085 29.09 -22.34 -35.96
N VAL A 1086 29.13 -21.37 -36.87
CA VAL A 1086 29.35 -19.97 -36.54
C VAL A 1086 28.07 -19.18 -36.80
N ASP A 1087 27.53 -18.56 -35.76
CA ASP A 1087 26.29 -17.77 -35.80
C ASP A 1087 26.64 -16.28 -35.79
N LEU A 1088 26.50 -15.61 -36.94
CA LEU A 1088 26.88 -14.21 -37.15
C LEU A 1088 25.64 -13.33 -37.06
N GLY A 1089 25.64 -12.40 -36.10
CA GLY A 1089 24.44 -11.63 -35.75
C GLY A 1089 23.49 -12.44 -34.87
N ALA A 1090 24.04 -13.17 -33.90
CA ALA A 1090 23.29 -14.12 -33.08
C ALA A 1090 22.17 -13.47 -32.23
N GLY A 1091 22.19 -12.14 -32.07
CA GLY A 1091 21.25 -11.40 -31.23
C GLY A 1091 21.30 -11.91 -29.79
N HIS A 1092 20.17 -12.42 -29.30
CA HIS A 1092 20.06 -12.99 -27.95
C HIS A 1092 20.48 -14.49 -27.88
N GLY A 1093 20.99 -15.07 -28.98
CA GLY A 1093 21.46 -16.46 -29.01
C GLY A 1093 20.36 -17.51 -29.07
N MET A 1094 19.20 -17.18 -29.63
CA MET A 1094 18.05 -18.10 -29.70
C MET A 1094 18.31 -19.27 -30.66
N VAL A 1095 18.81 -18.98 -31.86
CA VAL A 1095 19.11 -19.99 -32.88
C VAL A 1095 20.25 -20.90 -32.42
N SER A 1096 21.33 -20.29 -31.91
CA SER A 1096 22.47 -21.01 -31.33
C SER A 1096 22.01 -22.05 -30.30
N ARG A 1097 21.12 -21.67 -29.37
CA ARG A 1097 20.59 -22.60 -28.35
C ARG A 1097 19.74 -23.71 -28.91
N LEU A 1098 18.80 -23.40 -29.80
CA LEU A 1098 17.93 -24.42 -30.39
C LEU A 1098 18.74 -25.43 -31.21
N LEU A 1099 19.74 -24.96 -31.97
CA LEU A 1099 20.63 -25.85 -32.73
C LEU A 1099 21.47 -26.73 -31.82
N TYR A 1100 22.00 -26.19 -30.72
CA TYR A 1100 22.79 -26.95 -29.76
C TYR A 1100 21.94 -28.00 -29.02
N TRP A 1101 20.78 -27.62 -28.46
CA TRP A 1101 19.95 -28.56 -27.70
C TRP A 1101 19.38 -29.68 -28.56
N SER A 1102 19.08 -29.41 -29.83
CA SER A 1102 18.59 -30.42 -30.78
C SER A 1102 19.69 -31.40 -31.24
N ALA A 1103 20.96 -31.02 -31.10
CA ALA A 1103 22.12 -31.85 -31.41
C ALA A 1103 23.33 -31.44 -30.53
N PRO A 1104 23.45 -32.00 -29.30
CA PRO A 1104 24.46 -31.58 -28.32
C PRO A 1104 25.93 -31.79 -28.72
N ALA A 1105 26.19 -32.55 -29.78
CA ALA A 1105 27.53 -32.74 -30.34
C ALA A 1105 28.03 -31.52 -31.14
N ARG A 1106 27.15 -30.60 -31.54
CA ARG A 1106 27.53 -29.35 -32.22
C ARG A 1106 28.36 -28.46 -31.30
N ARG A 1107 29.31 -27.73 -31.89
CA ARG A 1107 30.03 -26.63 -31.24
C ARG A 1107 29.65 -25.33 -31.92
N ILE A 1108 29.20 -24.34 -31.16
CA ILE A 1108 28.62 -23.13 -31.72
C ILE A 1108 29.37 -21.89 -31.22
N MET A 1109 29.88 -21.09 -32.16
CA MET A 1109 30.49 -19.80 -31.90
C MET A 1109 29.55 -18.69 -32.40
N ALA A 1110 28.94 -17.97 -31.47
CA ALA A 1110 27.99 -16.91 -31.75
C ALA A 1110 28.65 -15.53 -31.60
N PHE A 1111 28.47 -14.65 -32.59
CA PHE A 1111 29.03 -13.30 -32.62
C PHE A 1111 27.89 -12.27 -32.73
N GLU A 1112 27.94 -11.25 -31.88
CA GLU A 1112 26.97 -10.15 -31.86
C GLU A 1112 27.68 -8.84 -31.49
N ARG A 1113 27.28 -7.73 -32.11
CA ARG A 1113 27.86 -6.41 -31.87
C ARG A 1113 27.35 -5.81 -30.56
N ASP A 1114 26.07 -6.03 -30.26
CA ASP A 1114 25.43 -5.49 -29.08
C ASP A 1114 25.83 -6.23 -27.80
N GLU A 1115 26.67 -5.58 -26.98
CA GLU A 1115 27.13 -6.11 -25.69
C GLU A 1115 25.98 -6.55 -24.78
N GLU A 1116 24.88 -5.79 -24.73
CA GLU A 1116 23.76 -6.11 -23.84
C GLU A 1116 23.08 -7.42 -24.24
N LYS A 1117 22.93 -7.66 -25.56
CA LYS A 1117 22.38 -8.91 -26.08
C LYS A 1117 23.31 -10.09 -25.80
N VAL A 1118 24.62 -9.91 -25.95
CA VAL A 1118 25.64 -10.90 -25.59
C VAL A 1118 25.61 -11.24 -24.10
N LEU A 1119 25.55 -10.23 -23.23
CA LEU A 1119 25.49 -10.41 -21.78
C LEU A 1119 24.21 -11.13 -21.35
N LEU A 1120 23.06 -10.74 -21.92
CA LEU A 1120 21.78 -11.44 -21.71
C LEU A 1120 21.86 -12.90 -22.14
N ALA A 1121 22.45 -13.16 -23.32
CA ALA A 1121 22.63 -14.50 -23.84
C ALA A 1121 23.58 -15.33 -22.96
N ARG A 1122 24.63 -14.76 -22.37
CA ARG A 1122 25.56 -15.50 -21.49
C ARG A 1122 24.96 -15.87 -20.12
N HIS A 1123 24.01 -15.08 -19.62
CA HIS A 1123 23.50 -15.22 -18.25
C HIS A 1123 22.14 -15.93 -18.15
N CYS A 1124 21.78 -16.80 -19.09
CA CYS A 1124 20.59 -17.65 -18.95
C CYS A 1124 20.78 -18.71 -17.85
N TYR A 1125 19.68 -19.33 -17.38
CA TYR A 1125 19.78 -20.42 -16.40
C TYR A 1125 20.38 -21.70 -17.02
N SER A 1126 20.24 -21.91 -18.33
CA SER A 1126 20.87 -23.04 -19.01
C SER A 1126 22.38 -22.83 -19.10
N LYS A 1127 23.14 -23.84 -18.66
CA LYS A 1127 24.60 -23.87 -18.78
C LYS A 1127 24.97 -24.65 -20.05
N ASP A 1128 25.12 -23.91 -21.14
CA ASP A 1128 25.32 -24.49 -22.48
C ASP A 1128 26.81 -24.50 -22.83
N GLU A 1129 27.57 -25.50 -22.34
CA GLU A 1129 29.04 -25.58 -22.52
C GLU A 1129 29.49 -25.68 -24.00
N GLY A 1130 28.59 -26.06 -24.91
CA GLY A 1130 28.87 -26.12 -26.34
C GLY A 1130 28.72 -24.79 -27.10
N ILE A 1131 28.34 -23.70 -26.42
CA ILE A 1131 28.08 -22.41 -27.06
C ILE A 1131 28.99 -21.33 -26.47
N THR A 1132 29.71 -20.61 -27.32
CA THR A 1132 30.46 -19.41 -26.94
C THR A 1132 29.82 -18.17 -27.57
N PHE A 1133 29.33 -17.25 -26.74
CA PHE A 1133 28.84 -15.95 -27.20
C PHE A 1133 29.99 -14.94 -27.13
N ASN A 1134 30.26 -14.21 -28.21
CA ASN A 1134 31.34 -13.25 -28.35
C ASN A 1134 30.81 -11.89 -28.80
N GLN A 1135 31.33 -10.82 -28.20
CA GLN A 1135 31.08 -9.47 -28.67
C GLN A 1135 32.05 -9.13 -29.79
N ALA A 1136 31.55 -8.86 -31.00
CA ALA A 1136 32.37 -8.46 -32.14
C ALA A 1136 31.54 -7.68 -33.16
N ASP A 1137 32.15 -6.69 -33.82
CA ASP A 1137 31.57 -6.07 -35.01
C ASP A 1137 31.85 -6.95 -36.22
N LEU A 1138 30.79 -7.32 -36.96
CA LEU A 1138 30.91 -8.23 -38.11
C LEU A 1138 31.71 -7.62 -39.26
N ARG A 1139 31.91 -6.29 -39.29
CA ARG A 1139 32.73 -5.60 -40.31
C ARG A 1139 34.21 -5.85 -40.13
N ASP A 1140 34.66 -6.03 -38.89
CA ASP A 1140 36.07 -6.20 -38.53
C ASP A 1140 36.40 -7.66 -38.17
N LEU A 1141 35.37 -8.50 -38.04
CA LEU A 1141 35.52 -9.90 -37.68
C LEU A 1141 36.06 -10.71 -38.87
N VAL A 1142 37.16 -11.42 -38.65
CA VAL A 1142 37.57 -12.53 -39.52
C VAL A 1142 36.82 -13.78 -39.04
N PRO A 1143 35.83 -14.31 -39.80
CA PRO A 1143 35.01 -15.43 -39.34
C PRO A 1143 35.90 -16.67 -39.12
N PRO A 1144 35.82 -17.35 -37.97
CA PRO A 1144 36.64 -18.54 -37.71
C PRO A 1144 36.18 -19.72 -38.59
N PRO A 1145 37.05 -20.70 -38.89
CA PRO A 1145 36.68 -21.84 -39.74
C PRO A 1145 35.50 -22.65 -39.20
N ALA A 1146 34.55 -22.98 -40.06
CA ALA A 1146 33.29 -23.63 -39.66
C ALA A 1146 32.77 -24.62 -40.72
N ASP A 1147 31.97 -25.58 -40.27
CA ASP A 1147 31.20 -26.48 -41.14
C ASP A 1147 29.90 -25.81 -41.63
N ALA A 1148 29.38 -24.86 -40.84
CA ALA A 1148 28.24 -24.03 -41.25
C ALA A 1148 28.34 -22.60 -40.71
N TYR A 1149 28.05 -21.61 -41.54
CA TYR A 1149 27.77 -20.24 -41.10
C TYR A 1149 26.26 -19.99 -41.11
N VAL A 1150 25.72 -19.43 -40.03
CA VAL A 1150 24.35 -18.95 -39.95
C VAL A 1150 24.40 -17.44 -39.89
N ILE A 1151 23.77 -16.77 -40.86
CA ILE A 1151 23.66 -15.32 -40.93
C ILE A 1151 22.17 -14.99 -40.96
N LYS A 1152 21.67 -14.32 -39.93
CA LYS A 1152 20.24 -14.07 -39.78
C LYS A 1152 19.96 -12.61 -39.43
N ASP A 1153 19.25 -11.92 -40.31
CA ASP A 1153 18.68 -10.58 -40.08
C ASP A 1153 19.71 -9.52 -39.69
N VAL A 1154 20.90 -9.58 -40.28
CA VAL A 1154 22.01 -8.72 -39.87
C VAL A 1154 22.71 -8.02 -41.03
N LEU A 1155 22.66 -8.56 -42.26
CA LEU A 1155 23.37 -7.94 -43.39
C LEU A 1155 22.80 -6.56 -43.71
N HIS A 1156 21.49 -6.36 -43.55
CA HIS A 1156 20.86 -5.09 -43.87
C HIS A 1156 21.26 -3.90 -42.97
N TYR A 1157 22.04 -4.13 -41.90
CA TYR A 1157 22.68 -3.10 -41.09
C TYR A 1157 24.07 -2.68 -41.59
N MET A 1158 24.59 -3.35 -42.62
CA MET A 1158 25.92 -3.13 -43.19
C MET A 1158 25.82 -2.52 -44.59
N ASP A 1159 26.79 -1.70 -44.97
CA ASP A 1159 26.88 -1.22 -46.35
C ASP A 1159 27.20 -2.35 -47.34
N PRO A 1160 26.88 -2.20 -48.65
CA PRO A 1160 27.06 -3.26 -49.63
C PRO A 1160 28.50 -3.81 -49.74
N THR A 1161 29.51 -2.97 -49.51
CA THR A 1161 30.92 -3.37 -49.55
C THR A 1161 31.24 -4.30 -48.39
N ALA A 1162 30.79 -3.95 -47.19
CA ALA A 1162 30.94 -4.76 -45.99
C ALA A 1162 30.15 -6.08 -46.07
N GLN A 1163 28.93 -6.06 -46.63
CA GLN A 1163 28.14 -7.27 -46.87
C GLN A 1163 28.90 -8.27 -47.75
N ARG A 1164 29.45 -7.79 -48.87
CA ARG A 1164 30.25 -8.60 -49.80
C ARG A 1164 31.51 -9.15 -49.14
N ALA A 1165 32.24 -8.31 -48.42
CA ALA A 1165 33.47 -8.70 -47.73
C ALA A 1165 33.23 -9.83 -46.71
N LEU A 1166 32.15 -9.74 -45.92
CA LEU A 1166 31.79 -10.75 -44.93
C LEU A 1166 31.43 -12.08 -45.60
N LEU A 1167 30.61 -12.07 -46.65
CA LEU A 1167 30.21 -13.29 -47.36
C LEU A 1167 31.41 -14.00 -48.01
N LEU A 1168 32.31 -13.25 -48.65
CA LEU A 1168 33.55 -13.81 -49.21
C LEU A 1168 34.49 -14.34 -48.12
N ALA A 1169 34.57 -13.67 -46.96
CA ALA A 1169 35.34 -14.15 -45.82
C ALA A 1169 34.78 -15.47 -45.26
N CYS A 1170 33.47 -15.59 -45.14
CA CYS A 1170 32.80 -16.84 -44.74
C CYS A 1170 33.10 -17.96 -45.75
N ALA A 1171 32.98 -17.68 -47.06
CA ALA A 1171 33.26 -18.68 -48.09
C ALA A 1171 34.71 -19.20 -48.06
N ARG A 1172 35.69 -18.31 -47.83
CA ARG A 1172 37.12 -18.70 -47.74
C ARG A 1172 37.43 -19.59 -46.53
N ASN A 1173 36.73 -19.38 -45.41
CA ASN A 1173 36.95 -20.12 -44.16
C ASN A 1173 35.97 -21.30 -44.00
N LEU A 1174 35.13 -21.57 -45.00
CA LEU A 1174 34.20 -22.70 -45.00
C LEU A 1174 34.95 -24.01 -45.20
N ARG A 1175 34.69 -24.99 -44.34
CA ARG A 1175 35.28 -26.32 -44.46
C ARG A 1175 34.72 -27.07 -45.68
N PRO A 1176 35.44 -28.09 -46.21
CA PRO A 1176 34.93 -28.91 -47.31
C PRO A 1176 33.56 -29.51 -46.99
N GLY A 1177 32.60 -29.36 -47.91
CA GLY A 1177 31.22 -29.81 -47.71
C GLY A 1177 30.36 -28.91 -46.80
N GLY A 1178 30.89 -27.77 -46.35
CA GLY A 1178 30.15 -26.82 -45.52
C GLY A 1178 29.14 -25.97 -46.31
N SER A 1179 28.29 -25.25 -45.58
CA SER A 1179 27.31 -24.32 -46.17
C SER A 1179 27.15 -23.00 -45.41
N ILE A 1180 26.71 -21.96 -46.11
CA ILE A 1180 26.32 -20.66 -45.52
C ILE A 1180 24.79 -20.56 -45.61
N LEU A 1181 24.13 -20.50 -44.45
CA LEU A 1181 22.69 -20.35 -44.33
C LEU A 1181 22.38 -18.88 -44.04
N LEU A 1182 21.97 -18.16 -45.08
CA LEU A 1182 21.72 -16.72 -45.06
C LEU A 1182 20.21 -16.42 -45.10
N ARG A 1183 19.67 -15.86 -44.01
CA ARG A 1183 18.31 -15.33 -43.93
C ARG A 1183 18.35 -13.82 -43.82
N ASP A 1184 17.82 -13.11 -44.82
CA ASP A 1184 17.70 -11.65 -44.77
C ASP A 1184 16.56 -11.14 -45.66
N GLY A 1185 16.22 -9.85 -45.52
CA GLY A 1185 15.21 -9.16 -46.31
C GLY A 1185 15.75 -8.72 -47.67
N PHE A 1186 15.59 -9.54 -48.70
CA PHE A 1186 16.06 -9.17 -50.03
C PHE A 1186 15.19 -8.08 -50.66
N SER A 1187 15.81 -7.14 -51.38
CA SER A 1187 15.09 -6.06 -52.07
C SER A 1187 14.26 -6.63 -53.22
N ALA A 1188 12.94 -6.41 -53.17
CA ALA A 1188 12.01 -6.82 -54.22
C ALA A 1188 10.85 -5.81 -54.35
N PRO A 1189 10.30 -5.59 -55.56
CA PRO A 1189 9.11 -4.77 -55.72
C PRO A 1189 7.89 -5.43 -55.06
N GLY A 1190 7.19 -4.71 -54.18
CA GLY A 1190 5.93 -5.15 -53.57
C GLY A 1190 5.74 -4.81 -52.09
N ALA A 1191 4.51 -5.01 -51.60
CA ALA A 1191 4.11 -4.64 -50.23
C ALA A 1191 4.90 -5.36 -49.11
N ARG A 1192 5.41 -6.58 -49.38
CA ARG A 1192 6.20 -7.37 -48.43
C ARG A 1192 7.53 -6.69 -48.06
N HIS A 1193 8.21 -6.09 -49.05
CA HIS A 1193 9.48 -5.41 -48.81
C HIS A 1193 9.27 -4.05 -48.12
N VAL A 1194 8.23 -3.30 -48.51
CA VAL A 1194 7.84 -2.05 -47.83
C VAL A 1194 7.60 -2.29 -46.34
N ARG A 1195 6.88 -3.36 -46.00
CA ARG A 1195 6.62 -3.72 -44.61
C ARG A 1195 7.89 -4.07 -43.84
N THR A 1196 8.80 -4.83 -44.46
CA THR A 1196 10.08 -5.22 -43.85
C THR A 1196 10.95 -3.98 -43.55
N ARG A 1197 11.04 -3.04 -44.50
CA ARG A 1197 11.74 -1.77 -44.31
C ARG A 1197 11.11 -0.93 -43.20
N TRP A 1198 9.78 -0.91 -43.10
CA TRP A 1198 9.07 -0.18 -42.05
C TRP A 1198 9.32 -0.77 -40.67
N THR A 1199 9.26 -2.11 -40.54
CA THR A 1199 9.53 -2.78 -39.25
C THR A 1199 10.96 -2.57 -38.78
N GLU A 1200 11.96 -2.63 -39.68
CA GLU A 1200 13.36 -2.41 -39.30
C GLU A 1200 13.64 -0.94 -38.95
N ARG A 1201 13.02 0.02 -39.67
CA ARG A 1201 13.10 1.45 -39.30
C ARG A 1201 12.51 1.71 -37.91
N LEU A 1202 11.40 1.07 -37.58
CA LEU A 1202 10.79 1.22 -36.26
C LEU A 1202 11.68 0.58 -35.17
N SER A 1203 12.18 -0.64 -35.40
CA SER A 1203 13.06 -1.35 -34.47
C SER A 1203 14.35 -0.58 -34.15
N THR A 1204 14.98 -0.02 -35.19
CA THR A 1204 16.19 0.82 -35.05
C THR A 1204 15.89 2.20 -34.48
N GLY A 1205 14.74 2.79 -34.81
CA GLY A 1205 14.30 4.08 -34.26
C GLY A 1205 14.06 4.08 -32.76
N ILE A 1206 13.53 2.98 -32.20
CA ILE A 1206 13.34 2.80 -30.75
C ILE A 1206 14.60 2.27 -30.04
N GLY A 1207 15.68 1.99 -30.78
CA GLY A 1207 16.95 1.49 -30.24
C GLY A 1207 16.94 0.01 -29.82
N PHE A 1208 15.95 -0.78 -30.24
CA PHE A 1208 15.90 -2.23 -29.96
C PHE A 1208 16.96 -3.00 -30.79
N ASN A 1209 17.19 -2.55 -32.03
CA ASN A 1209 18.33 -2.97 -32.85
C ASN A 1209 19.25 -1.77 -33.10
N LYS A 1210 20.57 -1.98 -33.07
CA LYS A 1210 21.58 -0.93 -33.26
C LYS A 1210 22.12 -0.98 -34.69
N THR A 1211 22.13 0.16 -35.37
CA THR A 1211 22.76 0.34 -36.70
C THR A 1211 23.67 1.57 -36.69
N SER A 1212 24.72 1.57 -37.50
CA SER A 1212 25.67 2.69 -37.65
C SER A 1212 25.41 3.59 -38.86
N GLY A 1213 24.43 3.25 -39.70
CA GLY A 1213 24.13 3.96 -40.93
C GLY A 1213 22.73 3.66 -41.47
N GLU A 1214 22.51 3.95 -42.75
CA GLU A 1214 21.27 3.60 -43.43
C GLU A 1214 21.09 2.08 -43.55
N LEU A 1215 19.84 1.64 -43.70
CA LEU A 1215 19.51 0.23 -43.91
C LEU A 1215 19.70 -0.13 -45.39
N HIS A 1216 20.50 -1.14 -45.68
CA HIS A 1216 20.85 -1.57 -47.04
C HIS A 1216 20.36 -2.99 -47.32
N PHE A 1217 19.26 -3.14 -48.03
CA PHE A 1217 18.72 -4.46 -48.39
C PHE A 1217 19.33 -4.95 -49.70
N MET A 1218 19.94 -6.14 -49.70
CA MET A 1218 20.63 -6.74 -50.85
C MET A 1218 19.64 -7.23 -51.92
N ALA A 1219 19.95 -7.03 -53.20
CA ALA A 1219 19.21 -7.65 -54.30
C ALA A 1219 19.61 -9.12 -54.49
N LYS A 1220 18.67 -9.97 -54.91
CA LYS A 1220 18.96 -11.41 -55.13
C LYS A 1220 20.06 -11.63 -56.16
N ASP A 1221 20.06 -10.86 -57.24
CA ASP A 1221 21.07 -10.95 -58.30
C ASP A 1221 22.48 -10.63 -57.78
N THR A 1222 22.59 -9.71 -56.82
CA THR A 1222 23.85 -9.39 -56.16
C THR A 1222 24.36 -10.58 -55.33
N LEU A 1223 23.49 -11.28 -54.61
CA LEU A 1223 23.88 -12.48 -53.86
C LEU A 1223 24.36 -13.59 -54.81
N LEU A 1224 23.66 -13.80 -55.93
CA LEU A 1224 24.04 -14.79 -56.94
C LEU A 1224 25.42 -14.49 -57.53
N ALA A 1225 25.73 -13.21 -57.80
CA ALA A 1225 27.03 -12.80 -58.28
C ALA A 1225 28.15 -13.05 -57.25
N ILE A 1226 27.93 -12.73 -55.98
CA ILE A 1226 28.89 -12.97 -54.89
C ILE A 1226 29.11 -14.48 -54.69
N ALA A 1227 28.04 -15.29 -54.76
CA ALA A 1227 28.13 -16.74 -54.64
C ALA A 1227 28.93 -17.36 -55.79
N ALA A 1228 28.69 -16.91 -57.03
CA ALA A 1228 29.44 -17.36 -58.21
C ALA A 1228 30.94 -17.03 -58.09
N GLU A 1229 31.28 -15.82 -57.64
CA GLU A 1229 32.68 -15.42 -57.36
C GLU A 1229 33.33 -16.31 -56.30
N ALA A 1230 32.56 -16.71 -55.28
CA ALA A 1230 33.02 -17.57 -54.20
C ALA A 1230 33.05 -19.08 -54.56
N GLY A 1231 32.60 -19.48 -55.75
CA GLY A 1231 32.47 -20.89 -56.13
C GLY A 1231 31.36 -21.64 -55.37
N LEU A 1232 30.26 -20.95 -55.03
CA LEU A 1232 29.13 -21.48 -54.28
C LEU A 1232 27.85 -21.48 -55.14
N ALA A 1233 27.07 -22.56 -55.07
CA ALA A 1233 25.71 -22.64 -55.59
C ALA A 1233 24.70 -22.11 -54.55
N VAL A 1234 23.64 -21.44 -55.00
CA VAL A 1234 22.60 -20.87 -54.13
C VAL A 1234 21.29 -21.65 -54.28
N GLU A 1235 20.78 -22.20 -53.18
CA GLU A 1235 19.46 -22.80 -53.06
C GLU A 1235 18.53 -21.88 -52.25
N TRP A 1236 17.38 -21.50 -52.80
CA TRP A 1236 16.35 -20.74 -52.07
C TRP A 1236 15.42 -21.71 -51.34
N ALA A 1237 15.56 -21.80 -50.01
CA ALA A 1237 14.98 -22.88 -49.22
C ALA A 1237 13.71 -22.49 -48.44
N LEU A 1238 13.48 -21.19 -48.18
CA LEU A 1238 12.29 -20.71 -47.48
C LEU A 1238 11.96 -19.28 -47.88
N ALA A 1239 10.68 -18.99 -48.15
CA ALA A 1239 10.19 -17.63 -48.36
C ALA A 1239 9.03 -17.33 -47.39
N GLU A 1240 9.11 -16.23 -46.65
CA GLU A 1240 8.02 -15.86 -45.75
C GLU A 1240 6.79 -15.34 -46.50
N ALA A 1241 5.61 -15.77 -46.05
CA ALA A 1241 4.33 -15.28 -46.58
C ALA A 1241 4.10 -13.78 -46.31
N ARG A 1242 4.82 -13.22 -45.34
CA ARG A 1242 4.48 -11.96 -44.67
C ARG A 1242 5.55 -10.89 -44.90
N THR A 1243 6.83 -11.22 -44.83
CA THR A 1243 7.92 -10.26 -45.04
C THR A 1243 8.64 -10.55 -46.35
N SER A 1244 9.61 -9.72 -46.77
CA SER A 1244 10.52 -10.05 -47.87
C SER A 1244 11.72 -10.88 -47.40
N ASN A 1245 11.64 -11.48 -46.20
CA ASN A 1245 12.71 -12.30 -45.69
C ASN A 1245 12.68 -13.68 -46.34
N GLU A 1246 13.83 -14.08 -46.89
CA GLU A 1246 14.02 -15.38 -47.52
C GLU A 1246 15.31 -16.03 -47.00
N LEU A 1247 15.35 -17.36 -47.01
CA LEU A 1247 16.53 -18.15 -46.67
C LEU A 1247 17.20 -18.65 -47.94
N ALA A 1248 18.44 -18.24 -48.15
CA ALA A 1248 19.36 -18.77 -49.14
C ALA A 1248 20.38 -19.70 -48.47
N ILE A 1249 20.60 -20.87 -49.05
CA ILE A 1249 21.65 -21.81 -48.65
C ILE A 1249 22.72 -21.80 -49.72
N LEU A 1250 23.93 -21.38 -49.36
CA LEU A 1250 25.07 -21.35 -50.26
C LEU A 1250 25.99 -22.54 -49.95
N SER A 1251 26.21 -23.41 -50.93
CA SER A 1251 27.01 -24.64 -50.78
C SER A 1251 28.07 -24.69 -51.86
N ALA A 1252 29.24 -25.27 -51.57
CA ALA A 1252 30.28 -25.45 -52.58
C ALA A 1252 29.74 -26.28 -53.75
N THR A 1253 30.00 -25.83 -54.98
CA THR A 1253 29.77 -26.68 -56.16
C THR A 1253 30.81 -27.79 -56.18
N ASP A 1254 30.41 -29.04 -56.41
CA ASP A 1254 31.28 -30.23 -56.54
C ASP A 1254 32.26 -30.18 -57.75
N ALA A 1255 32.54 -28.99 -58.28
CA ALA A 1255 33.53 -28.73 -59.30
C ALA A 1255 34.58 -27.75 -58.75
N ARG A 1256 35.58 -28.29 -58.04
CA ARG A 1256 36.92 -27.69 -58.09
C ARG A 1256 37.65 -28.41 -59.23
N PRO A 1257 38.23 -27.72 -60.21
CA PRO A 1257 39.20 -28.35 -61.10
C PRO A 1257 40.42 -28.85 -60.31
#